data_AF-A0A977KZR9-F1
#
_entry.id   AF-A0A977KZR9-F1
#
_cell.length_a   1.000
_cell.length_b   1.000
_cell.length_c   1.000
_cell.angle_alpha   90.00
_cell.angle_beta   90.00
_cell.angle_gamma   90.00
#
_symmetry.space_group_name_H-M   'P 1'
#
loop_
_entity.id
_entity.type
_entity.pdbx_description
1 polymer ?
#
loop_
_entity_poly.entity_id
_entity_poly.type
_entity_poly.pdbx_seq_one_letter_code
_entity_poly.pdbx_strand_id
1 'polypeptide(L)'
;MAKTIYHNHELQKELSQSLQELNYHLGYKSYDIIVSHSEINAQHGVGVLLQRIFPNSKNFLSIRSDDLYDGNQSFGDRAICFYARNDSPFEIYRKVQEQLSEVLPQRLVSVPYFCGDYLISLAIKKLYNCPLCVFIMDDQNIISKNVPDYLVRELLDEADLCLGISRSLCNAYEEKFKRKFWFVPPVVESYLIKDKLELISTQKLKQKKGVLIGNIWSQKWLDQLRSLCKGANIKIDWYGSPNREWIHFNDKELEIDGISFKGFVPEQELIQRLRDAHFAVIPTGSSDDLEDRPELTKLSLPSRSCFIIATANIPILVIGDSNSAIAQFIREYGLGTICDYDVDDFRQKIIYLCQLENQQRIRRNAFNIGQNLSADNLAEWLWASLEKKEAIDFRFENLLQQTSVKEASVVITPNEVTQRHGTGALVRRVFPNDSDIISIRSDNHYGGEHDFGIKSYFLPQRELERKAVFTNIASVFAEHSVNRVFCVPYYSEDVLTAIAIKEFFGVPMGTWIMDDQNICVNNIPDDLMKEFLSKCDIRFATHPELRDAYENKYGLKFWLLPAVVPDYLITSAITTPIPEKYQQRTGILIGSIWSRQWFNSLCESVAGAGVKLDWFGNSQYYWLTESEDELQAKGIYPQGLSPENELAETLKNYPFVVVPTGTLDERDDQPQLSQLSLPGRILFALATSNTPVILLGSPRTSAANFINRFKIGTVCDYTPESFKAAVDYVLDPDNQKMMRENAVKVAKAFSDKGIDDWIWQSLADRQAADSRFESVLPRSPIDLVHFIEPPVPSIIYKDYAQVYQVMRRLKGQNYHPDFVVDVGASHGIWSHTASQLFPEAQFILIDPLISRYEQAARNYYIRNIPKAELLEIAVSNQAGLLSFQVSPDLYGSSLLTPADFREYETVTVEVKTLDQVAVEKNLSGRGILKLDVQCAEHIVLEGAKIFLEQVDLVVAELSFIRYDEKALVFLEMLNLLHELGFRYYDETGEWRSQIDGTLLQKEVVFIRQDLLIPETSRKI
;
A
#
# COMPACT_ATOMS: atom_id res chain seq x y z
N MET A 1 -45.73 24.33 -33.52
CA MET A 1 -44.39 24.90 -33.30
C MET A 1 -43.28 23.85 -33.40
N ALA A 2 -43.25 22.78 -32.61
CA ALA A 2 -42.18 21.76 -32.68
C ALA A 2 -42.00 21.08 -34.07
N LYS A 3 -43.10 20.74 -34.78
CA LYS A 3 -43.03 20.19 -36.16
C LYS A 3 -42.49 21.19 -37.19
N THR A 4 -42.74 22.48 -36.98
CA THR A 4 -42.31 23.57 -37.89
C THR A 4 -40.82 23.88 -37.70
N ILE A 5 -40.32 23.79 -36.46
CA ILE A 5 -38.90 23.93 -36.13
C ILE A 5 -38.09 22.75 -36.69
N TYR A 6 -38.60 21.52 -36.54
CA TYR A 6 -37.94 20.31 -37.07
C TYR A 6 -37.83 20.33 -38.61
N HIS A 7 -38.89 20.79 -39.29
CA HIS A 7 -38.90 20.91 -40.75
C HIS A 7 -37.97 22.02 -41.27
N ASN A 8 -37.85 23.15 -40.57
CA ASN A 8 -36.87 24.20 -40.90
C ASN A 8 -35.43 23.73 -40.70
N HIS A 9 -35.18 22.88 -39.68
CA HIS A 9 -33.85 22.36 -39.39
C HIS A 9 -33.38 21.34 -40.45
N GLU A 10 -34.29 20.50 -40.96
CA GLU A 10 -34.04 19.59 -42.09
C GLU A 10 -33.78 20.37 -43.39
N LEU A 11 -34.57 21.41 -43.67
CA LEU A 11 -34.37 22.29 -44.84
C LEU A 11 -33.03 23.04 -44.78
N GLN A 12 -32.62 23.53 -43.60
CA GLN A 12 -31.30 24.15 -43.43
C GLN A 12 -30.15 23.15 -43.66
N LYS A 13 -30.34 21.89 -43.26
CA LYS A 13 -29.35 20.82 -43.45
C LYS A 13 -29.21 20.43 -44.92
N GLU A 14 -30.33 20.27 -45.65
CA GLU A 14 -30.33 20.02 -47.10
C GLU A 14 -29.73 21.20 -47.89
N LEU A 15 -30.04 22.45 -47.50
CA LEU A 15 -29.48 23.64 -48.11
C LEU A 15 -27.96 23.76 -47.86
N SER A 16 -27.51 23.45 -46.65
CA SER A 16 -26.09 23.45 -46.28
C SER A 16 -25.30 22.39 -47.05
N GLN A 17 -25.85 21.17 -47.19
CA GLN A 17 -25.24 20.11 -48.01
C GLN A 17 -25.18 20.50 -49.50
N SER A 18 -26.26 21.07 -50.04
CA SER A 18 -26.30 21.54 -51.42
C SER A 18 -25.32 22.68 -51.67
N LEU A 19 -25.16 23.62 -50.71
CA LEU A 19 -24.15 24.69 -50.77
C LEU A 19 -22.72 24.14 -50.69
N GLN A 20 -22.46 23.11 -49.89
CA GLN A 20 -21.15 22.45 -49.84
C GLN A 20 -20.80 21.77 -51.17
N GLU A 21 -21.74 21.07 -51.80
CA GLU A 21 -21.55 20.48 -53.13
C GLU A 21 -21.32 21.56 -54.21
N LEU A 22 -22.08 22.66 -54.17
CA LEU A 22 -21.91 23.78 -55.11
C LEU A 22 -20.55 24.48 -54.94
N ASN A 23 -20.12 24.70 -53.69
CA ASN A 23 -18.85 25.35 -53.36
C ASN A 23 -17.63 24.47 -53.71
N TYR A 24 -17.76 23.15 -53.61
CA TYR A 24 -16.75 22.21 -54.10
C TYR A 24 -16.53 22.33 -55.62
N HIS A 25 -17.62 22.55 -56.38
CA HIS A 25 -17.56 22.78 -57.83
C HIS A 25 -17.05 24.19 -58.23
N LEU A 26 -17.15 25.18 -57.35
CA LEU A 26 -16.71 26.57 -57.58
C LEU A 26 -15.23 26.85 -57.24
N GLY A 27 -14.52 25.88 -56.65
CA GLY A 27 -13.08 25.99 -56.37
C GLY A 27 -12.70 26.86 -55.17
N TYR A 28 -13.63 27.08 -54.23
CA TYR A 28 -13.35 27.84 -53.00
C TYR A 28 -12.33 27.13 -52.11
N LYS A 29 -11.42 27.90 -51.51
CA LYS A 29 -10.37 27.37 -50.62
C LYS A 29 -10.98 27.02 -49.27
N SER A 30 -10.74 25.79 -48.82
CA SER A 30 -11.21 25.29 -47.53
C SER A 30 -10.28 25.70 -46.40
N TYR A 31 -10.86 26.13 -45.27
CA TYR A 31 -10.12 26.58 -44.10
C TYR A 31 -10.63 25.94 -42.81
N ASP A 32 -9.70 25.63 -41.91
CA ASP A 32 -9.99 25.46 -40.49
C ASP A 32 -10.11 26.86 -39.86
N ILE A 33 -11.15 27.10 -39.06
CA ILE A 33 -11.40 28.42 -38.48
C ILE A 33 -11.06 28.41 -36.99
N ILE A 34 -10.33 29.43 -36.54
CA ILE A 34 -10.19 29.76 -35.12
C ILE A 34 -10.81 31.12 -34.87
N VAL A 35 -11.77 31.18 -33.94
CA VAL A 35 -12.29 32.43 -33.37
C VAL A 35 -11.62 32.65 -32.02
N SER A 36 -10.87 33.75 -31.87
CA SER A 36 -10.23 34.15 -30.61
C SER A 36 -10.58 35.61 -30.28
N HIS A 37 -10.57 35.96 -29.00
CA HIS A 37 -10.86 37.33 -28.57
C HIS A 37 -9.76 38.35 -28.89
N SER A 38 -8.57 37.89 -29.27
CA SER A 38 -7.37 38.68 -29.52
C SER A 38 -6.45 38.01 -30.54
N GLU A 39 -5.36 38.68 -30.89
CA GLU A 39 -4.36 38.26 -31.87
C GLU A 39 -3.59 37.01 -31.44
N ILE A 40 -3.55 35.97 -32.27
CA ILE A 40 -2.79 34.76 -31.95
C ILE A 40 -1.27 35.00 -32.16
N ASN A 41 -0.60 35.43 -31.09
CA ASN A 41 0.83 35.73 -31.07
C ASN A 41 1.51 35.38 -29.73
N ALA A 42 2.82 35.68 -29.60
CA ALA A 42 3.62 35.35 -28.42
C ALA A 42 3.46 36.32 -27.22
N GLN A 43 2.59 37.33 -27.32
CA GLN A 43 2.47 38.39 -26.31
C GLN A 43 1.52 38.04 -25.16
N HIS A 44 0.65 37.03 -25.32
CA HIS A 44 -0.32 36.62 -24.30
C HIS A 44 -0.53 35.09 -24.27
N GLY A 45 -1.08 34.59 -23.17
CA GLY A 45 -1.16 33.15 -22.90
C GLY A 45 -2.00 32.35 -23.89
N VAL A 46 -3.14 32.90 -24.34
CA VAL A 46 -4.04 32.23 -25.27
C VAL A 46 -3.40 32.08 -26.66
N GLY A 47 -2.74 33.13 -27.16
CA GLY A 47 -2.04 33.08 -28.44
C GLY A 47 -0.89 32.07 -28.45
N VAL A 48 -0.09 32.05 -27.38
CA VAL A 48 0.99 31.05 -27.20
C VAL A 48 0.43 29.62 -27.17
N LEU A 49 -0.65 29.38 -26.44
CA LEU A 49 -1.25 28.05 -26.36
C LEU A 49 -1.80 27.59 -27.72
N LEU A 50 -2.47 28.47 -28.45
CA LEU A 50 -2.98 28.15 -29.80
C LEU A 50 -1.86 27.88 -30.81
N GLN A 51 -0.75 28.62 -30.73
CA GLN A 51 0.45 28.34 -31.53
C GLN A 51 1.06 26.96 -31.22
N ARG A 52 1.02 26.55 -29.95
CA ARG A 52 1.49 25.22 -29.51
C ARG A 52 0.59 24.09 -29.95
N ILE A 53 -0.73 24.27 -29.85
CA ILE A 53 -1.70 23.28 -30.30
C ILE A 53 -1.62 23.13 -31.83
N PHE A 54 -1.48 24.24 -32.56
CA PHE A 54 -1.50 24.28 -34.02
C PHE A 54 -0.21 24.88 -34.60
N PRO A 55 0.93 24.16 -34.56
CA PRO A 55 2.20 24.68 -35.08
C PRO A 55 2.19 24.92 -36.60
N ASN A 56 1.35 24.18 -37.34
CA ASN A 56 1.16 24.31 -38.78
C ASN A 56 -0.09 25.14 -39.12
N SER A 57 0.01 26.47 -39.00
CA SER A 57 -1.16 27.37 -39.11
C SER A 57 -1.55 27.78 -40.55
N LYS A 58 -0.83 27.33 -41.59
CA LYS A 58 -1.03 27.78 -43.00
C LYS A 58 -2.37 27.42 -43.65
N ASN A 59 -3.17 26.55 -43.04
CA ASN A 59 -4.51 26.20 -43.52
C ASN A 59 -5.63 26.80 -42.65
N PHE A 60 -5.28 27.71 -41.73
CA PHE A 60 -6.24 28.36 -40.87
C PHE A 60 -6.66 29.73 -41.37
N LEU A 61 -7.94 30.03 -41.17
CA LEU A 61 -8.48 31.38 -41.16
C LEU A 61 -8.70 31.80 -39.71
N SER A 62 -7.96 32.80 -39.24
CA SER A 62 -8.13 33.31 -37.88
C SER A 62 -9.06 34.50 -37.86
N ILE A 63 -10.02 34.45 -36.95
CA ILE A 63 -11.04 35.47 -36.78
C ILE A 63 -10.98 35.98 -35.36
N ARG A 64 -11.02 37.30 -35.18
CA ARG A 64 -11.06 37.92 -33.85
C ARG A 64 -12.08 39.04 -33.75
N SER A 65 -12.57 39.29 -32.53
CA SER A 65 -13.54 40.36 -32.28
C SER A 65 -12.91 41.72 -31.94
N ASP A 66 -11.60 41.75 -31.65
CA ASP A 66 -10.86 42.97 -31.31
C ASP A 66 -9.34 42.83 -31.53
N ASP A 67 -8.64 43.98 -31.56
CA ASP A 67 -7.17 44.08 -31.55
C ASP A 67 -6.70 44.55 -30.17
N LEU A 68 -6.08 43.66 -29.38
CA LEU A 68 -5.55 43.99 -28.04
C LEU A 68 -4.04 44.23 -28.03
N TYR A 69 -3.34 43.87 -29.11
CA TYR A 69 -1.88 43.85 -29.23
C TYR A 69 -1.44 44.39 -30.59
N ASP A 70 -1.87 45.61 -30.91
CA ASP A 70 -1.55 46.38 -32.14
C ASP A 70 -1.94 45.69 -33.46
N GLY A 71 -2.79 44.66 -33.43
CA GLY A 71 -3.26 43.94 -34.61
C GLY A 71 -2.22 43.04 -35.28
N ASN A 72 -1.04 42.86 -34.67
CA ASN A 72 0.05 42.08 -35.25
C ASN A 72 -0.14 40.57 -35.01
N GLN A 73 -0.41 39.82 -36.08
CA GLN A 73 -0.65 38.38 -36.04
C GLN A 73 0.07 37.65 -37.18
N SER A 74 0.78 36.58 -36.84
CA SER A 74 1.49 35.71 -37.79
C SER A 74 0.88 34.31 -37.94
N PHE A 75 -0.22 34.05 -37.22
CA PHE A 75 -0.93 32.77 -37.25
C PHE A 75 -2.07 32.79 -38.29
N GLY A 76 -2.15 31.73 -39.10
CA GLY A 76 -3.15 31.60 -40.16
C GLY A 76 -2.61 31.99 -41.55
N ASP A 77 -3.27 31.51 -42.60
CA ASP A 77 -3.07 32.00 -43.98
C ASP A 77 -3.66 33.41 -44.17
N ARG A 78 -4.78 33.65 -43.48
CA ARG A 78 -5.52 34.89 -43.48
C ARG A 78 -6.04 35.18 -42.07
N ALA A 79 -6.09 36.45 -41.70
CA ALA A 79 -6.65 36.92 -40.44
C ALA A 79 -7.71 37.99 -40.70
N ILE A 80 -8.82 37.95 -39.96
CA ILE A 80 -9.93 38.90 -40.06
C ILE A 80 -10.27 39.41 -38.65
N CYS A 81 -10.39 40.73 -38.49
CA CYS A 81 -10.91 41.34 -37.28
C CYS A 81 -12.33 41.87 -37.57
N PHE A 82 -13.33 41.31 -36.89
CA PHE A 82 -14.68 41.86 -36.86
C PHE A 82 -14.81 42.67 -35.58
N TYR A 83 -14.54 43.98 -35.62
CA TYR A 83 -14.81 44.85 -34.46
C TYR A 83 -16.30 44.77 -34.07
N ALA A 84 -16.62 43.88 -33.13
CA ALA A 84 -17.97 43.38 -32.89
C ALA A 84 -18.51 43.72 -31.49
N ARG A 85 -17.79 44.55 -30.72
CA ARG A 85 -18.18 44.90 -29.33
C ARG A 85 -19.55 45.56 -29.21
N ASN A 86 -19.99 46.30 -30.23
CA ASN A 86 -21.25 47.06 -30.23
C ASN A 86 -22.23 46.64 -31.34
N ASP A 87 -21.88 45.63 -32.14
CA ASP A 87 -22.74 45.19 -33.24
C ASP A 87 -23.92 44.37 -32.71
N SER A 88 -25.10 44.53 -33.33
CA SER A 88 -26.22 43.63 -33.09
C SER A 88 -25.95 42.22 -33.66
N PRO A 89 -26.61 41.16 -33.15
CA PRO A 89 -26.47 39.81 -33.69
C PRO A 89 -26.72 39.72 -35.21
N PHE A 90 -27.64 40.54 -35.73
CA PHE A 90 -27.95 40.60 -37.17
C PHE A 90 -26.79 41.22 -37.97
N GLU A 91 -26.15 42.26 -37.46
CA GLU A 91 -24.99 42.89 -38.12
C GLU A 91 -23.79 41.95 -38.14
N ILE A 92 -23.53 41.24 -37.05
CA ILE A 92 -22.46 40.23 -36.98
C ILE A 92 -22.74 39.11 -37.99
N TYR A 93 -23.97 38.61 -38.05
CA TYR A 93 -24.37 37.58 -39.01
C TYR A 93 -24.12 38.01 -40.46
N ARG A 94 -24.51 39.25 -40.81
CA ARG A 94 -24.27 39.81 -42.15
C ARG A 94 -22.79 39.97 -42.45
N LYS A 95 -22.00 40.50 -41.51
CA LYS A 95 -20.54 40.67 -41.66
C LYS A 95 -19.84 39.32 -41.89
N VAL A 96 -20.21 38.29 -41.11
CA VAL A 96 -19.68 36.93 -41.27
C VAL A 96 -20.05 36.35 -42.63
N GLN A 97 -21.31 36.52 -43.07
CA GLN A 97 -21.76 36.05 -44.38
C GLN A 97 -21.01 36.73 -45.54
N GLU A 98 -20.80 38.05 -45.47
CA GLU A 98 -20.07 38.82 -46.48
C GLU A 98 -18.60 38.43 -46.56
N GLN A 99 -17.89 38.41 -45.42
CA GLN A 99 -16.44 38.18 -45.37
C GLN A 99 -16.02 36.73 -45.60
N LEU A 100 -16.92 35.76 -45.34
CA LEU A 100 -16.68 34.33 -45.57
C LEU A 100 -17.34 33.80 -46.85
N SER A 101 -17.90 34.68 -47.69
CA SER A 101 -18.63 34.29 -48.91
C SER A 101 -17.82 33.43 -49.91
N GLU A 102 -16.49 33.54 -49.91
CA GLU A 102 -15.56 32.76 -50.75
C GLU A 102 -14.73 31.74 -49.94
N VAL A 103 -15.12 31.47 -48.70
CA VAL A 103 -14.45 30.55 -47.78
C VAL A 103 -15.33 29.33 -47.57
N LEU A 104 -14.73 28.14 -47.52
CA LEU A 104 -15.41 26.91 -47.11
C LEU A 104 -14.92 26.50 -45.70
N PRO A 105 -15.65 26.83 -44.62
CA PRO A 105 -15.28 26.41 -43.27
C PRO A 105 -15.38 24.90 -43.11
N GLN A 106 -14.28 24.23 -42.75
CA GLN A 106 -14.29 22.80 -42.49
C GLN A 106 -14.71 22.47 -41.06
N ARG A 107 -14.13 23.19 -40.09
CA ARG A 107 -14.34 23.02 -38.65
C ARG A 107 -13.93 24.29 -37.94
N LEU A 108 -14.47 24.49 -36.74
CA LEU A 108 -14.37 25.73 -35.98
C LEU A 108 -13.89 25.43 -34.55
N VAL A 109 -12.83 26.13 -34.12
CA VAL A 109 -12.44 26.22 -32.71
C VAL A 109 -12.75 27.64 -32.22
N SER A 110 -13.60 27.74 -31.21
CA SER A 110 -13.98 28.99 -30.57
C SER A 110 -13.29 29.09 -29.21
N VAL A 111 -12.52 30.16 -28.98
CA VAL A 111 -11.92 30.53 -27.69
C VAL A 111 -12.51 31.87 -27.26
N PRO A 112 -13.79 31.89 -26.83
CA PRO A 112 -14.54 33.12 -26.69
C PRO A 112 -14.25 33.82 -25.36
N TYR A 113 -14.20 35.15 -25.35
CA TYR A 113 -14.03 35.97 -24.15
C TYR A 113 -15.08 37.10 -24.11
N PHE A 114 -15.20 37.88 -25.19
CA PHE A 114 -16.19 38.94 -25.32
C PHE A 114 -17.48 38.43 -25.97
N CYS A 115 -18.62 39.07 -25.73
CA CYS A 115 -19.90 38.74 -26.38
C CYS A 115 -19.80 38.61 -27.92
N GLY A 116 -18.95 39.43 -28.55
CA GLY A 116 -18.69 39.35 -29.99
C GLY A 116 -18.15 38.00 -30.45
N ASP A 117 -17.27 37.35 -29.68
CA ASP A 117 -16.69 36.05 -30.02
C ASP A 117 -17.75 34.94 -30.06
N TYR A 118 -18.67 34.97 -29.09
CA TYR A 118 -19.80 34.04 -29.01
C TYR A 118 -20.73 34.22 -30.23
N LEU A 119 -21.07 35.47 -30.56
CA LEU A 119 -21.95 35.79 -31.69
C LEU A 119 -21.33 35.45 -33.04
N ILE A 120 -20.04 35.71 -33.24
CA ILE A 120 -19.29 35.33 -34.45
C ILE A 120 -19.29 33.80 -34.60
N SER A 121 -18.97 33.09 -33.52
CA SER A 121 -18.91 31.62 -33.53
C SER A 121 -20.28 30.99 -33.84
N LEU A 122 -21.35 31.51 -33.23
CA LEU A 122 -22.73 31.12 -33.52
C LEU A 122 -23.13 31.42 -34.96
N ALA A 123 -22.76 32.59 -35.49
CA ALA A 123 -23.06 32.96 -36.88
C ALA A 123 -22.39 31.98 -37.87
N ILE A 124 -21.11 31.66 -37.67
CA ILE A 124 -20.39 30.70 -38.52
C ILE A 124 -21.03 29.31 -38.43
N LYS A 125 -21.29 28.81 -37.22
CA LYS A 125 -21.92 27.51 -36.99
C LYS A 125 -23.30 27.42 -37.67
N LYS A 126 -24.14 28.45 -37.55
CA LYS A 126 -25.49 28.47 -38.15
C LYS A 126 -25.49 28.64 -39.67
N LEU A 127 -24.52 29.38 -40.23
CA LEU A 127 -24.41 29.59 -41.69
C LEU A 127 -23.86 28.36 -42.41
N TYR A 128 -22.82 27.73 -41.84
CA TYR A 128 -22.03 26.72 -42.54
C TYR A 128 -22.15 25.32 -41.95
N ASN A 129 -22.79 25.16 -40.78
CA ASN A 129 -23.01 23.89 -40.09
C ASN A 129 -21.74 23.04 -39.91
N CYS A 130 -20.58 23.66 -39.73
CA CYS A 130 -19.32 22.97 -39.49
C CYS A 130 -19.23 22.43 -38.05
N PRO A 131 -18.42 21.39 -37.76
CA PRO A 131 -18.14 20.94 -36.40
C PRO A 131 -17.55 22.07 -35.54
N LEU A 132 -18.07 22.25 -34.33
CA LEU A 132 -17.68 23.33 -33.41
C LEU A 132 -17.08 22.77 -32.11
N CYS A 133 -15.82 23.11 -31.85
CA CYS A 133 -15.17 22.96 -30.55
C CYS A 133 -15.19 24.29 -29.80
N VAL A 134 -15.76 24.34 -28.60
CA VAL A 134 -15.69 25.51 -27.71
C VAL A 134 -14.65 25.24 -26.63
N PHE A 135 -13.62 26.08 -26.54
CA PHE A 135 -12.56 25.96 -25.55
C PHE A 135 -12.57 27.19 -24.63
N ILE A 136 -13.13 27.02 -23.44
CA ILE A 136 -13.18 28.09 -22.43
C ILE A 136 -11.86 28.12 -21.67
N MET A 137 -11.10 29.20 -21.86
CA MET A 137 -9.81 29.42 -21.19
C MET A 137 -9.90 30.41 -20.02
N ASP A 138 -10.81 31.37 -20.10
CA ASP A 138 -11.03 32.37 -19.04
C ASP A 138 -12.50 32.45 -18.65
N ASP A 139 -12.78 32.69 -17.37
CA ASP A 139 -14.17 32.80 -16.92
C ASP A 139 -14.75 34.18 -17.20
N GLN A 140 -15.79 34.23 -18.02
CA GLN A 140 -16.53 35.46 -18.32
C GLN A 140 -18.01 35.37 -17.91
N ASN A 141 -18.42 34.30 -17.21
CA ASN A 141 -19.85 34.03 -16.93
C ASN A 141 -20.17 33.49 -15.52
N ILE A 142 -19.30 32.66 -14.93
CA ILE A 142 -19.57 32.08 -13.62
C ILE A 142 -19.41 33.12 -12.51
N ILE A 143 -18.27 33.81 -12.48
CA ILE A 143 -17.92 34.81 -11.48
C ILE A 143 -18.03 36.21 -12.05
N SER A 144 -17.38 36.52 -13.17
CA SER A 144 -17.26 37.89 -13.66
C SER A 144 -18.49 38.43 -14.40
N LYS A 145 -19.47 37.59 -14.74
CA LYS A 145 -20.79 37.97 -15.33
C LYS A 145 -20.73 38.89 -16.57
N ASN A 146 -19.60 38.97 -17.27
CA ASN A 146 -19.41 39.83 -18.44
C ASN A 146 -20.18 39.35 -19.68
N VAL A 147 -20.41 38.03 -19.79
CA VAL A 147 -21.18 37.41 -20.87
C VAL A 147 -22.48 36.85 -20.30
N PRO A 148 -23.65 37.15 -20.90
CA PRO A 148 -24.94 36.72 -20.36
C PRO A 148 -25.19 35.22 -20.56
N ASP A 149 -25.90 34.60 -19.61
CA ASP A 149 -26.17 33.16 -19.57
C ASP A 149 -26.84 32.60 -20.83
N TYR A 150 -27.73 33.38 -21.47
CA TYR A 150 -28.42 32.93 -22.68
C TYR A 150 -27.44 32.72 -23.83
N LEU A 151 -26.42 33.57 -23.95
CA LEU A 151 -25.47 33.54 -25.06
C LEU A 151 -24.45 32.40 -24.89
N VAL A 152 -23.99 32.18 -23.65
CA VAL A 152 -23.14 31.02 -23.32
C VAL A 152 -23.92 29.73 -23.56
N ARG A 153 -25.17 29.63 -23.09
CA ARG A 153 -26.02 28.46 -23.30
C ARG A 153 -26.23 28.17 -24.78
N GLU A 154 -26.55 29.20 -25.58
CA GLU A 154 -26.76 29.04 -27.02
C GLU A 154 -25.51 28.53 -27.74
N LEU A 155 -24.31 29.04 -27.39
CA LEU A 155 -23.07 28.53 -27.98
C LEU A 155 -22.76 27.09 -27.56
N LEU A 156 -22.95 26.75 -26.28
CA LEU A 156 -22.67 25.40 -25.76
C LEU A 156 -23.67 24.35 -26.25
N ASP A 157 -24.93 24.72 -26.50
CA ASP A 157 -25.94 23.83 -27.08
C ASP A 157 -25.60 23.47 -28.54
N GLU A 158 -24.95 24.39 -29.26
CA GLU A 158 -24.46 24.19 -30.64
C GLU A 158 -23.06 23.53 -30.71
N ALA A 159 -22.37 23.40 -29.57
CA ALA A 159 -21.01 22.86 -29.52
C ALA A 159 -21.00 21.33 -29.64
N ASP A 160 -20.16 20.83 -30.53
CA ASP A 160 -19.92 19.39 -30.71
C ASP A 160 -18.89 18.86 -29.70
N LEU A 161 -17.96 19.70 -29.24
CA LEU A 161 -16.98 19.39 -28.20
C LEU A 161 -16.76 20.61 -27.31
N CYS A 162 -16.76 20.42 -25.98
CA CYS A 162 -16.48 21.48 -25.01
C CYS A 162 -15.21 21.16 -24.23
N LEU A 163 -14.26 22.08 -24.20
CA LEU A 163 -12.98 21.98 -23.51
C LEU A 163 -12.86 23.09 -22.46
N GLY A 164 -12.20 22.81 -21.34
CA GLY A 164 -11.89 23.80 -20.31
C GLY A 164 -10.42 23.74 -19.88
N ILE A 165 -9.81 24.90 -19.62
CA ILE A 165 -8.36 24.98 -19.34
C ILE A 165 -7.96 24.47 -17.94
N SER A 166 -8.93 24.31 -17.05
CA SER A 166 -8.75 23.83 -15.69
C SER A 166 -9.93 22.94 -15.28
N ARG A 167 -9.72 22.05 -14.30
CA ARG A 167 -10.80 21.26 -13.72
C ARG A 167 -11.85 22.12 -13.02
N SER A 168 -11.41 23.14 -12.28
CA SER A 168 -12.30 24.05 -11.56
C SER A 168 -13.26 24.76 -12.54
N LEU A 169 -12.75 25.16 -13.71
CA LEU A 169 -13.55 25.75 -14.77
C LEU A 169 -14.51 24.74 -15.39
N CYS A 170 -14.02 23.54 -15.74
CA CYS A 170 -14.87 22.47 -16.28
C CYS A 170 -16.05 22.18 -15.34
N ASN A 171 -15.76 21.95 -14.05
CA ASN A 171 -16.78 21.63 -13.04
C ASN A 171 -17.81 22.75 -12.89
N ALA A 172 -17.37 24.01 -12.84
CA ALA A 172 -18.27 25.15 -12.68
C ALA A 172 -19.20 25.35 -13.89
N TYR A 173 -18.69 25.19 -15.12
CA TYR A 173 -19.51 25.27 -16.33
C TYR A 173 -20.42 24.06 -16.49
N GLU A 174 -19.95 22.84 -16.19
CA GLU A 174 -20.75 21.61 -16.16
C GLU A 174 -21.92 21.74 -15.18
N GLU A 175 -21.67 22.24 -13.97
CA GLU A 175 -22.69 22.41 -12.95
C GLU A 175 -23.78 23.39 -13.40
N LYS A 176 -23.39 24.53 -13.98
CA LYS A 176 -24.33 25.58 -14.38
C LYS A 176 -25.12 25.25 -15.66
N PHE A 177 -24.44 24.73 -16.69
CA PHE A 177 -25.02 24.54 -18.01
C PHE A 177 -25.44 23.10 -18.31
N LYS A 178 -25.08 22.14 -17.45
CA LYS A 178 -25.41 20.70 -17.59
C LYS A 178 -24.89 20.10 -18.90
N ARG A 179 -23.70 20.53 -19.33
CA ARG A 179 -22.99 20.06 -20.52
C ARG A 179 -21.60 19.59 -20.13
N LYS A 180 -21.16 18.42 -20.62
CA LYS A 180 -19.83 17.85 -20.33
C LYS A 180 -18.70 18.73 -20.90
N PHE A 181 -17.67 18.97 -20.10
CA PHE A 181 -16.41 19.59 -20.50
C PHE A 181 -15.26 18.60 -20.31
N TRP A 182 -14.28 18.66 -21.20
CA TRP A 182 -13.03 17.90 -21.09
C TRP A 182 -11.89 18.82 -20.69
N PHE A 183 -11.12 18.41 -19.69
CA PHE A 183 -10.00 19.19 -19.19
C PHE A 183 -8.81 19.12 -20.17
N VAL A 184 -8.31 20.29 -20.60
CA VAL A 184 -7.10 20.42 -21.42
C VAL A 184 -6.20 21.51 -20.81
N PRO A 185 -5.13 21.17 -20.09
CA PRO A 185 -4.24 22.16 -19.49
C PRO A 185 -3.41 22.89 -20.55
N PRO A 186 -2.75 24.00 -20.17
CA PRO A 186 -1.72 24.59 -21.00
C PRO A 186 -0.60 23.58 -21.29
N VAL A 187 -0.26 23.41 -22.57
CA VAL A 187 0.77 22.45 -23.03
C VAL A 187 2.07 23.15 -23.43
N VAL A 188 3.11 22.35 -23.65
CA VAL A 188 4.47 22.75 -24.01
C VAL A 188 4.99 21.85 -25.13
N GLU A 189 5.76 22.40 -26.06
CA GLU A 189 6.41 21.64 -27.12
C GLU A 189 7.38 20.60 -26.56
N SER A 190 7.32 19.36 -27.03
CA SER A 190 8.06 18.23 -26.45
C SER A 190 9.57 18.45 -26.36
N TYR A 191 10.17 19.13 -27.35
CA TYR A 191 11.60 19.43 -27.37
C TYR A 191 12.07 20.38 -26.26
N LEU A 192 11.13 21.08 -25.58
CA LEU A 192 11.42 21.92 -24.42
C LEU A 192 11.22 21.19 -23.08
N ILE A 193 10.49 20.06 -23.11
CA ILE A 193 10.22 19.23 -21.94
C ILE A 193 11.50 18.52 -21.54
N LYS A 194 11.77 18.49 -20.23
CA LYS A 194 12.99 17.85 -19.72
C LYS A 194 12.88 16.33 -19.85
N ASP A 195 13.86 15.70 -20.50
CA ASP A 195 13.93 14.25 -20.71
C ASP A 195 14.57 13.50 -19.52
N LYS A 196 15.33 14.20 -18.68
CA LYS A 196 16.03 13.63 -17.52
C LYS A 196 15.82 14.43 -16.24
N LEU A 197 15.46 13.74 -15.16
CA LEU A 197 15.41 14.34 -13.83
C LEU A 197 16.83 14.64 -13.30
N GLU A 198 17.06 15.89 -12.88
CA GLU A 198 18.30 16.30 -12.21
C GLU A 198 17.99 16.74 -10.78
N LEU A 199 18.55 16.02 -9.81
CA LEU A 199 18.37 16.34 -8.39
C LEU A 199 19.37 17.42 -7.95
N ILE A 200 18.92 18.35 -7.11
CA ILE A 200 19.78 19.44 -6.61
C ILE A 200 20.69 18.94 -5.48
N SER A 201 21.88 19.51 -5.35
CA SER A 201 22.77 19.29 -4.20
C SER A 201 22.47 20.24 -3.04
N THR A 202 22.79 19.82 -1.81
CA THR A 202 22.62 20.61 -0.58
C THR A 202 23.37 21.94 -0.60
N GLN A 203 24.51 22.02 -1.30
CA GLN A 203 25.30 23.25 -1.41
C GLN A 203 24.59 24.34 -2.22
N LYS A 204 23.81 23.97 -3.25
CA LYS A 204 23.09 24.94 -4.09
C LYS A 204 21.92 25.60 -3.34
N LEU A 205 21.26 24.89 -2.41
CA LEU A 205 20.06 25.36 -1.69
C LEU A 205 20.26 26.53 -0.71
N LYS A 206 21.50 26.96 -0.44
CA LYS A 206 21.79 28.04 0.54
C LYS A 206 21.37 29.44 0.10
N GLN A 207 21.27 29.70 -1.21
CA GLN A 207 21.04 31.06 -1.74
C GLN A 207 19.56 31.47 -1.86
N LYS A 208 18.60 30.54 -1.69
CA LYS A 208 17.13 30.79 -1.71
C LYS A 208 16.67 31.76 -2.81
N LYS A 209 17.15 31.56 -4.03
CA LYS A 209 16.85 32.43 -5.18
C LYS A 209 15.53 32.04 -5.85
N GLY A 210 14.56 32.95 -5.87
CA GLY A 210 13.26 32.78 -6.52
C GLY A 210 13.23 33.37 -7.94
N VAL A 211 12.27 32.92 -8.75
CA VAL A 211 12.00 33.45 -10.10
C VAL A 211 10.50 33.69 -10.31
N LEU A 212 10.14 34.76 -11.01
CA LEU A 212 8.78 35.03 -11.45
C LEU A 212 8.79 35.16 -12.97
N ILE A 213 7.89 34.45 -13.64
CA ILE A 213 7.76 34.54 -15.11
C ILE A 213 6.34 34.93 -15.52
N GLY A 214 6.25 35.78 -16.53
CA GLY A 214 4.98 36.28 -17.07
C GLY A 214 4.57 37.64 -16.50
N ASN A 215 3.37 38.05 -16.87
CA ASN A 215 2.83 39.35 -16.51
C ASN A 215 2.10 39.26 -15.17
N ILE A 216 2.25 40.31 -14.37
CA ILE A 216 1.38 40.57 -13.22
C ILE A 216 0.19 41.38 -13.76
N TRP A 217 -1.02 41.06 -13.32
CA TRP A 217 -2.26 41.60 -13.91
C TRP A 217 -2.95 42.67 -13.04
N SER A 218 -2.42 42.94 -11.85
CA SER A 218 -2.93 43.97 -10.94
C SER A 218 -1.77 44.69 -10.23
N GLN A 219 -1.87 46.02 -10.12
CA GLN A 219 -0.93 46.84 -9.36
C GLN A 219 -0.89 46.40 -7.89
N LYS A 220 -2.06 46.04 -7.33
CA LYS A 220 -2.21 45.53 -5.97
C LYS A 220 -1.34 44.29 -5.72
N TRP A 221 -1.34 43.33 -6.64
CA TRP A 221 -0.53 42.12 -6.50
C TRP A 221 0.97 42.41 -6.50
N LEU A 222 1.41 43.36 -7.34
CA LEU A 222 2.80 43.78 -7.38
C LEU A 222 3.22 44.44 -6.06
N ASP A 223 2.41 45.36 -5.54
CA ASP A 223 2.72 46.06 -4.29
C ASP A 223 2.71 45.13 -3.07
N GLN A 224 1.79 44.17 -3.02
CA GLN A 224 1.80 43.14 -1.99
C GLN A 224 3.02 42.22 -2.11
N LEU A 225 3.39 41.78 -3.32
CA LEU A 225 4.59 40.97 -3.55
C LEU A 225 5.88 41.72 -3.15
N ARG A 226 5.97 43.03 -3.42
CA ARG A 226 7.08 43.89 -2.98
C ARG A 226 7.18 43.92 -1.46
N SER A 227 6.05 44.10 -0.77
CA SER A 227 5.98 44.08 0.69
C SER A 227 6.49 42.76 1.27
N LEU A 228 6.05 41.62 0.70
CA LEU A 228 6.50 40.29 1.10
C LEU A 228 8.01 40.09 0.90
N CYS A 229 8.53 40.40 -0.30
CA CYS A 229 9.95 40.24 -0.61
C CYS A 229 10.84 41.07 0.33
N LYS A 230 10.43 42.31 0.58
CA LYS A 230 11.11 43.23 1.50
C LYS A 230 11.07 42.73 2.95
N GLY A 231 9.90 42.33 3.46
CA GLY A 231 9.72 41.87 4.84
C GLY A 231 10.38 40.52 5.12
N ALA A 232 10.41 39.63 4.13
CA ALA A 232 11.03 38.30 4.26
C ALA A 232 12.52 38.29 3.87
N ASN A 233 13.04 39.39 3.31
CA ASN A 233 14.38 39.51 2.74
C ASN A 233 14.68 38.42 1.69
N ILE A 234 13.75 38.25 0.75
CA ILE A 234 13.84 37.28 -0.36
C ILE A 234 14.08 38.03 -1.66
N LYS A 235 14.94 37.47 -2.52
CA LYS A 235 15.24 38.03 -3.84
C LYS A 235 14.58 37.20 -4.94
N ILE A 236 13.88 37.88 -5.85
CA ILE A 236 13.18 37.28 -7.00
C ILE A 236 13.64 37.97 -8.29
N ASP A 237 14.04 37.17 -9.29
CA ASP A 237 14.22 37.68 -10.65
C ASP A 237 12.89 37.61 -11.42
N TRP A 238 12.42 38.73 -11.97
CA TRP A 238 11.17 38.80 -12.73
C TRP A 238 11.43 38.92 -14.23
N TYR A 239 11.02 37.90 -14.99
CA TYR A 239 11.06 37.87 -16.45
C TYR A 239 9.65 38.03 -17.04
N GLY A 240 9.40 39.10 -17.79
CA GLY A 240 8.07 39.38 -18.33
C GLY A 240 8.02 40.67 -19.15
N SER A 241 6.84 40.96 -19.71
CA SER A 241 6.56 42.17 -20.48
C SER A 241 5.26 42.81 -19.96
N PRO A 242 5.26 43.34 -18.72
CA PRO A 242 4.04 43.88 -18.12
C PRO A 242 3.55 45.09 -18.91
N ASN A 243 2.23 45.22 -19.04
CA ASN A 243 1.66 46.42 -19.65
C ASN A 243 1.88 47.62 -18.71
N ARG A 244 2.67 48.59 -19.20
CA ARG A 244 3.05 49.79 -18.44
C ARG A 244 1.93 50.83 -18.34
N GLU A 245 0.81 50.63 -19.04
CA GLU A 245 -0.39 51.47 -18.93
C GLU A 245 -1.16 51.24 -17.63
N TRP A 246 -1.09 50.05 -17.04
CA TRP A 246 -1.80 49.72 -15.78
C TRP A 246 -0.90 49.20 -14.65
N ILE A 247 0.35 48.83 -14.94
CA ILE A 247 1.37 48.52 -13.93
C ILE A 247 2.45 49.60 -13.94
N HIS A 248 2.58 50.30 -12.81
CA HIS A 248 3.54 51.38 -12.62
C HIS A 248 4.58 51.00 -11.56
N PHE A 249 5.85 51.02 -11.96
CA PHE A 249 6.99 50.82 -11.05
C PHE A 249 8.26 51.43 -11.59
N ASN A 250 9.18 51.77 -10.68
CA ASN A 250 10.56 52.11 -10.99
C ASN A 250 11.47 50.89 -10.74
N ASP A 251 12.33 50.56 -11.70
CA ASP A 251 13.19 49.38 -11.64
C ASP A 251 14.15 49.40 -10.41
N LYS A 252 14.65 50.58 -10.01
CA LYS A 252 15.51 50.71 -8.83
C LYS A 252 14.74 50.50 -7.52
N GLU A 253 13.50 50.97 -7.45
CA GLU A 253 12.66 50.78 -6.27
C GLU A 253 12.26 49.32 -6.10
N LEU A 254 11.94 48.63 -7.20
CA LEU A 254 11.70 47.18 -7.20
C LEU A 254 12.92 46.41 -6.70
N GLU A 255 14.13 46.76 -7.16
CA GLU A 255 15.36 46.07 -6.78
C GLU A 255 15.67 46.22 -5.28
N ILE A 256 15.41 47.41 -4.72
CA ILE A 256 15.47 47.68 -3.28
C ILE A 256 14.48 46.78 -2.51
N ASP A 257 13.23 46.68 -2.99
CA ASP A 257 12.19 45.86 -2.38
C ASP A 257 12.37 44.34 -2.63
N GLY A 258 13.41 43.93 -3.37
CA GLY A 258 13.80 42.53 -3.53
C GLY A 258 13.42 41.88 -4.87
N ILE A 259 12.83 42.64 -5.80
CA ILE A 259 12.41 42.14 -7.10
C ILE A 259 13.31 42.75 -8.18
N SER A 260 14.09 41.92 -8.88
CA SER A 260 14.93 42.34 -9.99
C SER A 260 14.20 42.15 -11.32
N PHE A 261 13.66 43.21 -11.90
CA PHE A 261 13.03 43.14 -13.22
C PHE A 261 14.08 42.94 -14.32
N LYS A 262 13.96 41.85 -15.09
CA LYS A 262 14.89 41.46 -16.15
C LYS A 262 14.33 41.64 -17.56
N GLY A 263 13.03 41.96 -17.68
CA GLY A 263 12.36 42.12 -18.97
C GLY A 263 12.14 40.80 -19.71
N PHE A 264 11.89 40.91 -21.02
CA PHE A 264 11.71 39.77 -21.90
C PHE A 264 13.06 39.19 -22.33
N VAL A 265 13.18 37.85 -22.29
CA VAL A 265 14.35 37.10 -22.78
C VAL A 265 13.89 35.98 -23.72
N PRO A 266 14.73 35.54 -24.67
CA PRO A 266 14.41 34.40 -25.53
C PRO A 266 14.05 33.15 -24.71
N GLU A 267 13.15 32.32 -25.23
CA GLU A 267 12.58 31.19 -24.47
C GLU A 267 13.64 30.19 -23.98
N GLN A 268 14.66 29.88 -24.80
CA GLN A 268 15.77 29.01 -24.38
C GLN A 268 16.57 29.60 -23.22
N GLU A 269 16.81 30.91 -23.22
CA GLU A 269 17.47 31.58 -22.10
C GLU A 269 16.58 31.54 -20.86
N LEU A 270 15.27 31.80 -21.00
CA LEU A 270 14.31 31.73 -19.90
C LEU A 270 14.33 30.37 -19.21
N ILE A 271 14.31 29.28 -19.98
CA ILE A 271 14.36 27.91 -19.45
C ILE A 271 15.65 27.68 -18.64
N GLN A 272 16.79 28.18 -19.12
CA GLN A 272 18.04 28.06 -18.37
C GLN A 272 17.98 28.82 -17.04
N ARG A 273 17.43 30.03 -17.04
CA ARG A 273 17.24 30.83 -15.80
C ARG A 273 16.30 30.14 -14.82
N LEU A 274 15.23 29.50 -15.31
CA LEU A 274 14.31 28.72 -14.48
C LEU A 274 15.02 27.51 -13.85
N ARG A 275 15.84 26.80 -14.61
CA ARG A 275 16.58 25.62 -14.11
C ARG A 275 17.61 25.99 -13.03
N ASP A 276 18.14 27.20 -13.07
CA ASP A 276 19.07 27.74 -12.05
C ASP A 276 18.35 28.25 -10.79
N ALA A 277 17.03 28.41 -10.82
CA ALA A 277 16.24 28.88 -9.68
C ALA A 277 15.87 27.76 -8.70
N HIS A 278 15.56 28.15 -7.45
CA HIS A 278 15.19 27.21 -6.39
C HIS A 278 13.69 26.97 -6.33
N PHE A 279 12.91 28.01 -6.57
CA PHE A 279 11.45 27.99 -6.64
C PHE A 279 10.97 29.08 -7.60
N ALA A 280 9.80 28.87 -8.20
CA ALA A 280 9.07 29.89 -8.93
C ALA A 280 7.99 30.52 -8.05
N VAL A 281 7.61 31.75 -8.33
CA VAL A 281 6.54 32.48 -7.65
C VAL A 281 5.45 32.84 -8.65
N ILE A 282 4.19 32.58 -8.28
CA ILE A 282 3.00 32.97 -9.04
C ILE A 282 2.08 33.77 -8.12
N PRO A 283 2.09 35.12 -8.19
CA PRO A 283 1.11 35.93 -7.49
C PRO A 283 -0.25 35.84 -8.17
N THR A 284 -1.31 35.73 -7.37
CA THR A 284 -2.71 35.62 -7.80
C THR A 284 -3.63 36.41 -6.86
N GLY A 285 -4.90 36.58 -7.23
CA GLY A 285 -5.89 37.28 -6.41
C GLY A 285 -6.12 36.60 -5.06
N SER A 286 -6.44 37.39 -4.04
CA SER A 286 -6.74 36.90 -2.67
C SER A 286 -8.20 37.08 -2.26
N SER A 287 -9.04 37.62 -3.15
CA SER A 287 -10.46 37.86 -2.89
C SER A 287 -11.27 37.82 -4.19
N ASP A 288 -12.59 37.81 -4.05
CA ASP A 288 -13.54 37.84 -5.18
C ASP A 288 -13.82 39.28 -5.69
N ASP A 289 -13.07 40.26 -5.21
CA ASP A 289 -13.17 41.65 -5.68
C ASP A 289 -12.76 41.75 -7.17
N LEU A 290 -13.49 42.55 -7.95
CA LEU A 290 -13.16 42.81 -9.35
C LEU A 290 -11.75 43.43 -9.51
N GLU A 291 -11.24 44.14 -8.50
CA GLU A 291 -9.85 44.64 -8.50
C GLU A 291 -8.80 43.51 -8.41
N ASP A 292 -9.20 42.31 -7.96
CA ASP A 292 -8.40 41.08 -7.87
C ASP A 292 -8.62 40.13 -9.07
N ARG A 293 -9.22 40.62 -10.17
CA ARG A 293 -9.32 39.91 -11.46
C ARG A 293 -9.81 38.46 -11.34
N PRO A 294 -10.95 38.20 -10.69
CA PRO A 294 -11.44 36.84 -10.44
C PRO A 294 -11.66 36.03 -11.72
N GLU A 295 -11.89 36.71 -12.86
CA GLU A 295 -11.97 36.11 -14.19
C GLU A 295 -10.71 35.34 -14.60
N LEU A 296 -9.53 35.74 -14.10
CA LEU A 296 -8.24 35.13 -14.42
C LEU A 296 -7.71 34.19 -13.34
N THR A 297 -8.15 34.38 -12.09
CA THR A 297 -7.47 33.79 -10.92
C THR A 297 -8.23 32.62 -10.33
N LYS A 298 -9.56 32.70 -10.29
CA LYS A 298 -10.35 31.76 -9.50
C LYS A 298 -10.56 30.44 -10.25
N LEU A 299 -10.91 30.51 -11.53
CA LEU A 299 -11.20 29.32 -12.34
C LEU A 299 -10.16 29.05 -13.43
N SER A 300 -9.40 30.03 -13.90
CA SER A 300 -8.46 29.83 -15.02
C SER A 300 -7.10 29.30 -14.54
N LEU A 301 -6.50 28.40 -15.31
CA LEU A 301 -5.16 27.88 -15.03
C LEU A 301 -4.09 28.69 -15.80
N PRO A 302 -3.16 29.40 -15.13
CA PRO A 302 -2.18 30.23 -15.81
C PRO A 302 -1.21 29.42 -16.67
N SER A 303 -1.03 29.79 -17.94
CA SER A 303 -0.19 29.02 -18.89
C SER A 303 1.27 28.85 -18.47
N ARG A 304 1.82 29.84 -17.75
CA ARG A 304 3.20 29.81 -17.26
C ARG A 304 3.43 28.76 -16.18
N SER A 305 2.41 28.31 -15.46
CA SER A 305 2.53 27.26 -14.43
C SER A 305 3.01 25.94 -15.05
N CYS A 306 2.27 25.43 -16.04
CA CYS A 306 2.58 24.21 -16.78
C CYS A 306 3.91 24.31 -17.52
N PHE A 307 4.26 25.50 -18.02
CA PHE A 307 5.56 25.75 -18.63
C PHE A 307 6.73 25.58 -17.65
N ILE A 308 6.63 26.12 -16.43
CA ILE A 308 7.65 25.95 -15.37
C ILE A 308 7.81 24.46 -15.02
N ILE A 309 6.68 23.77 -14.85
CA ILE A 309 6.64 22.35 -14.48
C ILE A 309 7.34 21.50 -15.53
N ALA A 310 6.97 21.65 -16.81
CA ALA A 310 7.47 20.80 -17.88
C ALA A 310 8.93 21.08 -18.25
N THR A 311 9.36 22.36 -18.23
CA THR A 311 10.69 22.75 -18.76
C THR A 311 11.81 22.77 -17.71
N ALA A 312 11.47 23.03 -16.44
CA ALA A 312 12.44 23.25 -15.37
C ALA A 312 12.26 22.34 -14.14
N ASN A 313 11.07 21.74 -13.99
CA ASN A 313 10.68 20.90 -12.86
C ASN A 313 10.96 21.56 -11.49
N ILE A 314 10.85 22.89 -11.38
CA ILE A 314 11.11 23.60 -10.11
C ILE A 314 9.82 23.73 -9.28
N PRO A 315 9.92 23.73 -7.93
CA PRO A 315 8.78 23.99 -7.08
C PRO A 315 8.12 25.34 -7.35
N ILE A 316 6.80 25.40 -7.26
CA ILE A 316 6.01 26.64 -7.43
C ILE A 316 5.44 27.10 -6.08
N LEU A 317 5.60 28.37 -5.76
CA LEU A 317 4.93 29.05 -4.66
C LEU A 317 3.82 29.94 -5.22
N VAL A 318 2.57 29.56 -4.93
CA VAL A 318 1.40 30.38 -5.25
C VAL A 318 1.15 31.35 -4.10
N ILE A 319 1.00 32.64 -4.40
CA ILE A 319 0.68 33.67 -3.40
C ILE A 319 -0.71 34.21 -3.69
N GLY A 320 -1.68 33.95 -2.82
CA GLY A 320 -3.08 34.36 -2.99
C GLY A 320 -4.06 33.29 -2.53
N ASP A 321 -5.29 33.32 -3.04
CA ASP A 321 -6.37 32.44 -2.56
C ASP A 321 -6.04 30.95 -2.79
N SER A 322 -6.08 30.19 -1.69
CA SER A 322 -5.90 28.74 -1.64
C SER A 322 -6.95 27.95 -2.41
N ASN A 323 -8.06 28.58 -2.82
CA ASN A 323 -9.12 28.00 -3.64
C ASN A 323 -8.99 28.32 -5.14
N SER A 324 -8.01 29.14 -5.55
CA SER A 324 -7.75 29.42 -6.97
C SER A 324 -7.44 28.14 -7.75
N ALA A 325 -7.77 28.10 -9.03
CA ALA A 325 -7.52 26.94 -9.90
C ALA A 325 -6.04 26.53 -9.91
N ILE A 326 -5.12 27.49 -9.88
CA ILE A 326 -3.68 27.21 -9.76
C ILE A 326 -3.31 26.63 -8.39
N ALA A 327 -3.87 27.14 -7.29
CA ALA A 327 -3.62 26.59 -5.95
C ALA A 327 -4.11 25.14 -5.85
N GLN A 328 -5.28 24.85 -6.40
CA GLN A 328 -5.82 23.49 -6.48
C GLN A 328 -4.91 22.58 -7.31
N PHE A 329 -4.50 23.02 -8.50
CA PHE A 329 -3.59 22.27 -9.38
C PHE A 329 -2.23 21.97 -8.72
N ILE A 330 -1.62 22.95 -8.04
CA ILE A 330 -0.36 22.76 -7.32
C ILE A 330 -0.49 21.77 -6.17
N ARG A 331 -1.62 21.81 -5.44
CA ARG A 331 -1.90 20.89 -4.32
C ARG A 331 -2.19 19.47 -4.80
N GLU A 332 -3.05 19.33 -5.82
CA GLU A 332 -3.48 18.05 -6.40
C GLU A 332 -2.28 17.21 -6.85
N TYR A 333 -1.29 17.84 -7.48
CA TYR A 333 -0.13 17.15 -8.03
C TYR A 333 1.16 17.30 -7.21
N GLY A 334 1.09 17.91 -6.02
CA GLY A 334 2.24 18.09 -5.14
C GLY A 334 3.41 18.85 -5.79
N LEU A 335 3.09 19.93 -6.51
CA LEU A 335 4.03 20.69 -7.36
C LEU A 335 4.66 21.90 -6.64
N GLY A 336 4.37 22.08 -5.36
CA GLY A 336 4.68 23.31 -4.67
C GLY A 336 3.89 23.51 -3.38
N THR A 337 3.73 24.78 -2.99
CA THR A 337 2.92 25.17 -1.83
C THR A 337 2.22 26.51 -2.09
N ILE A 338 1.32 26.87 -1.18
CA ILE A 338 0.50 28.08 -1.25
C ILE A 338 0.74 28.88 0.01
N CYS A 339 0.86 30.20 -0.11
CA CYS A 339 0.88 31.14 1.00
C CYS A 339 -0.11 32.27 0.81
N ASP A 340 -0.57 32.83 1.92
CA ASP A 340 -1.32 34.08 1.90
C ASP A 340 -0.37 35.27 1.70
N TYR A 341 -0.93 36.47 1.55
CA TYR A 341 -0.15 37.71 1.52
C TYR A 341 0.35 38.12 2.93
N ASP A 342 0.97 37.18 3.64
CA ASP A 342 1.59 37.35 4.95
C ASP A 342 3.10 37.08 4.91
N VAL A 343 3.88 37.91 5.61
CA VAL A 343 5.35 37.90 5.55
C VAL A 343 5.94 36.65 6.22
N ASP A 344 5.37 36.21 7.34
CA ASP A 344 5.89 35.08 8.11
C ASP A 344 5.52 33.76 7.44
N ASP A 345 4.29 33.63 6.94
CA ASP A 345 3.87 32.47 6.15
C ASP A 345 4.72 32.36 4.86
N PHE A 346 4.89 33.44 4.11
CA PHE A 346 5.75 33.47 2.92
C PHE A 346 7.18 32.99 3.23
N ARG A 347 7.75 33.43 4.35
CA ARG A 347 9.09 33.00 4.80
C ARG A 347 9.13 31.51 5.12
N GLN A 348 8.13 30.99 5.84
CA GLN A 348 8.05 29.57 6.21
C GLN A 348 7.86 28.66 5.00
N LYS A 349 6.98 29.04 4.06
CA LYS A 349 6.79 28.29 2.81
C LYS A 349 8.05 28.23 1.97
N ILE A 350 8.83 29.30 1.87
CA ILE A 350 10.12 29.27 1.17
C ILE A 350 11.12 28.36 1.88
N ILE A 351 11.17 28.38 3.22
CA ILE A 351 12.01 27.45 3.99
C ILE A 351 11.63 26.01 3.66
N TYR A 352 10.34 25.69 3.69
CA TYR A 352 9.80 24.37 3.32
C TYR A 352 10.22 23.95 1.91
N LEU A 353 10.03 24.82 0.91
CA LEU A 353 10.40 24.53 -0.49
C LEU A 353 11.92 24.35 -0.69
N CYS A 354 12.74 24.94 0.20
CA CYS A 354 14.20 24.85 0.13
C CYS A 354 14.80 23.75 1.03
N GLN A 355 13.99 22.96 1.74
CA GLN A 355 14.44 21.74 2.39
C GLN A 355 14.72 20.65 1.33
N LEU A 356 15.83 19.92 1.49
CA LEU A 356 16.32 18.98 0.46
C LEU A 356 15.27 17.94 0.07
N GLU A 357 14.64 17.29 1.06
CA GLU A 357 13.64 16.23 0.86
C GLU A 357 12.42 16.76 0.10
N ASN A 358 11.85 17.89 0.55
CA ASN A 358 10.71 18.53 -0.10
C ASN A 358 11.02 18.96 -1.53
N GLN A 359 12.19 19.55 -1.74
CA GLN A 359 12.61 20.02 -3.05
C GLN A 359 12.72 18.84 -4.02
N GLN A 360 13.44 17.78 -3.65
CA GLN A 360 13.60 16.60 -4.50
C GLN A 360 12.26 15.92 -4.81
N ARG A 361 11.37 15.80 -3.81
CA ARG A 361 10.02 15.25 -3.98
C ARG A 361 9.21 16.06 -4.99
N ILE A 362 9.13 17.38 -4.81
CA ILE A 362 8.37 18.26 -5.70
C ILE A 362 8.94 18.25 -7.12
N ARG A 363 10.27 18.24 -7.29
CA ARG A 363 10.90 18.14 -8.61
C ARG A 363 10.57 16.83 -9.33
N ARG A 364 10.53 15.71 -8.59
CA ARG A 364 10.14 14.41 -9.14
C ARG A 364 8.68 14.42 -9.61
N ASN A 365 7.78 14.99 -8.80
CA ASN A 365 6.38 15.16 -9.18
C ASN A 365 6.26 16.03 -10.45
N ALA A 366 6.94 17.18 -10.47
CA ALA A 366 6.93 18.09 -11.61
C ALA A 366 7.52 17.47 -12.88
N PHE A 367 8.55 16.62 -12.75
CA PHE A 367 9.11 15.86 -13.87
C PHE A 367 8.09 14.87 -14.45
N ASN A 368 7.42 14.09 -13.59
CA ASN A 368 6.43 13.10 -14.00
C ASN A 368 5.23 13.75 -14.71
N ILE A 369 4.66 14.81 -14.12
CA ILE A 369 3.55 15.55 -14.73
C ILE A 369 4.02 16.26 -16.02
N GLY A 370 5.23 16.80 -16.02
CA GLY A 370 5.82 17.52 -17.14
C GLY A 370 5.80 16.72 -18.45
N GLN A 371 6.03 15.41 -18.40
CA GLN A 371 5.98 14.54 -19.59
C GLN A 371 4.59 14.52 -20.25
N ASN A 372 3.54 14.70 -19.47
CA ASN A 372 2.15 14.61 -19.92
C ASN A 372 1.58 15.94 -20.39
N LEU A 373 2.36 17.02 -20.30
CA LEU A 373 2.01 18.36 -20.77
C LEU A 373 2.51 18.63 -22.20
N SER A 374 2.84 17.57 -22.95
CA SER A 374 3.29 17.70 -24.33
C SER A 374 2.19 18.16 -25.27
N ALA A 375 2.50 19.15 -26.11
CA ALA A 375 1.65 19.63 -27.20
C ALA A 375 1.65 18.70 -28.42
N ASP A 376 2.54 17.70 -28.46
CA ASP A 376 2.69 16.82 -29.62
C ASP A 376 1.41 16.02 -29.89
N ASN A 377 1.02 16.01 -31.16
CA ASN A 377 -0.20 15.37 -31.68
C ASN A 377 -1.52 15.91 -31.09
N LEU A 378 -1.49 17.09 -30.43
CA LEU A 378 -2.69 17.64 -29.80
C LEU A 378 -3.71 18.18 -30.82
N ALA A 379 -3.25 18.72 -31.95
CA ALA A 379 -4.14 19.10 -33.04
C ALA A 379 -4.92 17.87 -33.56
N GLU A 380 -4.22 16.77 -33.83
CA GLU A 380 -4.80 15.51 -34.30
C GLU A 380 -5.78 14.94 -33.28
N TRP A 381 -5.42 14.96 -31.99
CA TRP A 381 -6.30 14.55 -30.89
C TRP A 381 -7.57 15.40 -30.83
N LEU A 382 -7.44 16.73 -30.94
CA LEU A 382 -8.57 17.66 -30.89
C LEU A 382 -9.51 17.40 -32.07
N TRP A 383 -8.97 17.19 -33.26
CA TRP A 383 -9.74 16.92 -34.46
C TRP A 383 -10.48 15.59 -34.42
N ALA A 384 -9.82 14.51 -34.01
CA ALA A 384 -10.47 13.22 -33.86
C ALA A 384 -11.52 13.24 -32.73
N SER A 385 -11.30 14.03 -31.66
CA SER A 385 -12.27 14.19 -30.57
C SER A 385 -13.50 14.97 -31.04
N LEU A 386 -13.29 16.01 -31.85
CA LEU A 386 -14.36 16.79 -32.44
C LEU A 386 -15.24 15.95 -33.39
N GLU A 387 -14.62 15.06 -34.18
CA GLU A 387 -15.34 14.13 -35.06
C GLU A 387 -16.22 13.14 -34.25
N LYS A 388 -15.72 12.64 -33.12
CA LYS A 388 -16.47 11.76 -32.22
C LYS A 388 -17.45 12.49 -31.30
N LYS A 389 -17.37 13.82 -31.21
CA LYS A 389 -18.09 14.65 -30.22
C LYS A 389 -17.77 14.28 -28.76
N GLU A 390 -16.60 13.69 -28.55
CA GLU A 390 -16.11 13.19 -27.26
C GLU A 390 -14.59 13.11 -27.30
N ALA A 391 -13.91 13.31 -26.17
CA ALA A 391 -12.47 13.08 -26.07
C ALA A 391 -12.13 11.64 -26.49
N ILE A 392 -11.17 11.47 -27.40
CA ILE A 392 -10.78 10.14 -27.89
C ILE A 392 -10.00 9.31 -26.87
N ASP A 393 -9.44 9.98 -25.86
CA ASP A 393 -8.76 9.40 -24.70
C ASP A 393 -8.84 10.34 -23.49
N PHE A 394 -8.40 9.86 -22.33
CA PHE A 394 -8.45 10.58 -21.05
C PHE A 394 -7.07 11.15 -20.63
N ARG A 395 -6.19 11.47 -21.58
CA ARG A 395 -4.77 11.77 -21.30
C ARG A 395 -4.53 12.96 -20.36
N PHE A 396 -5.44 13.94 -20.35
CA PHE A 396 -5.39 15.09 -19.45
C PHE A 396 -6.31 14.95 -18.25
N GLU A 397 -7.32 14.10 -18.33
CA GLU A 397 -8.13 13.70 -17.17
C GLU A 397 -7.32 12.88 -16.17
N ASN A 398 -6.18 12.32 -16.58
CA ASN A 398 -5.20 11.66 -15.70
C ASN A 398 -3.76 12.11 -16.04
N LEU A 399 -3.38 13.32 -15.64
CA LEU A 399 -2.04 13.90 -15.89
C LEU A 399 -0.88 13.12 -15.25
N LEU A 400 -1.16 12.16 -14.36
CA LEU A 400 -0.21 11.13 -13.97
C LEU A 400 -0.33 9.97 -14.97
N GLN A 401 0.21 10.10 -16.19
CA GLN A 401 0.39 8.91 -17.03
C GLN A 401 1.26 7.93 -16.24
N GLN A 402 0.65 6.76 -16.06
CA GLN A 402 1.09 5.74 -15.15
C GLN A 402 2.29 5.04 -15.76
N THR A 403 3.52 5.35 -15.31
CA THR A 403 4.64 4.44 -15.60
C THR A 403 4.26 3.08 -15.04
N SER A 404 4.11 2.09 -15.92
CA SER A 404 3.74 0.73 -15.52
C SER A 404 4.83 0.18 -14.61
N VAL A 405 4.54 -0.04 -13.33
CA VAL A 405 5.40 -0.83 -12.46
C VAL A 405 5.24 -2.30 -12.87
N LYS A 406 6.38 -2.95 -13.17
CA LYS A 406 6.44 -4.39 -13.48
C LYS A 406 6.84 -5.15 -12.23
N GLU A 407 6.19 -6.29 -12.00
CA GLU A 407 6.42 -7.16 -10.84
C GLU A 407 6.26 -6.43 -9.50
N ALA A 408 5.24 -5.59 -9.41
CA ALA A 408 4.98 -4.77 -8.24
C ALA A 408 4.54 -5.62 -7.04
N SER A 409 5.12 -5.31 -5.89
CA SER A 409 4.59 -5.71 -4.59
C SER A 409 3.50 -4.72 -4.20
N VAL A 410 2.27 -5.17 -3.91
CA VAL A 410 1.21 -4.26 -3.47
C VAL A 410 1.10 -4.28 -1.96
N VAL A 411 1.16 -3.12 -1.31
CA VAL A 411 0.93 -2.99 0.12
C VAL A 411 -0.30 -2.12 0.38
N ILE A 412 -1.28 -2.68 1.08
CA ILE A 412 -2.56 -2.02 1.39
C ILE A 412 -2.56 -1.66 2.88
N THR A 413 -2.78 -0.39 3.17
CA THR A 413 -2.88 0.15 4.54
C THR A 413 -4.16 0.94 4.72
N PRO A 414 -4.68 1.08 5.94
CA PRO A 414 -5.93 1.83 6.13
C PRO A 414 -5.74 3.34 5.95
N ASN A 415 -4.53 3.84 6.21
CA ASN A 415 -4.17 5.25 6.18
C ASN A 415 -2.71 5.45 5.73
N GLU A 416 -2.22 6.67 5.85
CA GLU A 416 -0.89 7.07 5.39
C GLU A 416 0.25 6.28 6.04
N VAL A 417 1.35 6.07 5.31
CA VAL A 417 2.57 5.46 5.86
C VAL A 417 3.56 6.58 6.20
N THR A 418 3.53 7.06 7.45
CA THR A 418 4.39 8.12 7.97
C THR A 418 4.85 7.84 9.40
N GLN A 419 5.76 8.69 9.92
CA GLN A 419 6.19 8.65 11.32
C GLN A 419 5.23 9.36 12.30
N ARG A 420 4.07 9.85 11.83
CA ARG A 420 3.14 10.63 12.68
C ARG A 420 2.23 9.75 13.57
N HIS A 421 2.10 8.46 13.25
CA HIS A 421 1.25 7.51 13.97
C HIS A 421 1.82 6.08 13.93
N GLY A 422 1.26 5.19 14.75
CA GLY A 422 1.82 3.85 15.00
C GLY A 422 1.84 2.94 13.76
N THR A 423 0.69 2.77 13.09
CA THR A 423 0.54 1.86 11.93
C THR A 423 1.50 2.21 10.80
N GLY A 424 1.57 3.48 10.42
CA GLY A 424 2.45 3.95 9.34
C GLY A 424 3.93 3.74 9.68
N ALA A 425 4.34 4.06 10.91
CA ALA A 425 5.70 3.83 11.37
C ALA A 425 6.08 2.34 11.34
N LEU A 426 5.16 1.45 11.76
CA LEU A 426 5.39 0.00 11.72
C LEU A 426 5.49 -0.54 10.30
N VAL A 427 4.60 -0.14 9.39
CA VAL A 427 4.64 -0.55 7.97
C VAL A 427 5.97 -0.12 7.34
N ARG A 428 6.43 1.12 7.61
CA ARG A 428 7.71 1.63 7.12
C ARG A 428 8.91 0.86 7.66
N ARG A 429 8.85 0.34 8.89
CA ARG A 429 9.91 -0.52 9.46
C ARG A 429 9.94 -1.89 8.81
N VAL A 430 8.78 -2.49 8.58
CA VAL A 430 8.73 -3.85 8.00
C VAL A 430 8.97 -3.89 6.49
N PHE A 431 8.80 -2.75 5.81
CA PHE A 431 9.11 -2.56 4.40
C PHE A 431 10.02 -1.33 4.21
N PRO A 432 11.30 -1.41 4.61
CA PRO A 432 12.24 -0.30 4.48
C PRO A 432 12.65 -0.07 3.01
N ASN A 433 12.66 -1.13 2.19
CA ASN A 433 12.81 -1.05 0.75
C ASN A 433 11.43 -1.03 0.08
N ASP A 434 11.07 0.10 -0.52
CA ASP A 434 9.78 0.32 -1.17
C ASP A 434 9.90 0.58 -2.68
N SER A 435 11.06 0.25 -3.26
CA SER A 435 11.40 0.53 -4.66
C SER A 435 10.54 -0.22 -5.69
N ASP A 436 9.95 -1.35 -5.31
CA ASP A 436 9.01 -2.15 -6.11
C ASP A 436 7.56 -2.08 -5.59
N ILE A 437 7.28 -1.24 -4.58
CA ILE A 437 5.99 -1.24 -3.90
C ILE A 437 5.01 -0.25 -4.55
N ILE A 438 3.82 -0.75 -4.91
CA ILE A 438 2.62 0.08 -5.08
C ILE A 438 1.88 0.11 -3.75
N SER A 439 1.78 1.28 -3.13
CA SER A 439 0.99 1.46 -1.92
C SER A 439 -0.45 1.85 -2.24
N ILE A 440 -1.40 1.29 -1.50
CA ILE A 440 -2.82 1.68 -1.55
C ILE A 440 -3.25 2.04 -0.15
N ARG A 441 -3.96 3.15 0.00
CA ARG A 441 -4.63 3.51 1.25
C ARG A 441 -6.09 3.89 1.08
N SER A 442 -6.89 3.54 2.08
CA SER A 442 -8.34 3.74 2.07
C SER A 442 -8.78 5.09 2.65
N ASP A 443 -8.00 5.67 3.56
CA ASP A 443 -8.30 6.96 4.20
C ASP A 443 -7.06 7.86 4.33
N ASN A 444 -7.27 9.17 4.60
CA ASN A 444 -6.22 10.13 4.96
C ASN A 444 -6.52 10.74 6.33
N HIS A 445 -5.90 10.25 7.40
CA HIS A 445 -6.15 10.71 8.76
C HIS A 445 -5.17 11.82 9.21
N TYR A 446 -4.03 11.97 8.54
CA TYR A 446 -2.91 12.78 9.02
C TYR A 446 -2.44 13.83 8.00
N GLY A 447 -3.40 14.35 7.23
CA GLY A 447 -3.18 15.41 6.25
C GLY A 447 -2.74 14.92 4.88
N GLY A 448 -2.81 13.61 4.60
CA GLY A 448 -2.52 13.02 3.30
C GLY A 448 -1.04 13.00 2.91
N GLU A 449 -0.13 13.34 3.83
CA GLU A 449 1.30 13.16 3.64
C GLU A 449 1.61 11.67 3.61
N HIS A 450 2.15 11.18 2.50
CA HIS A 450 2.42 9.75 2.30
C HIS A 450 3.73 9.59 1.52
N ASP A 451 4.70 8.88 2.09
CA ASP A 451 6.02 8.64 1.50
C ASP A 451 6.38 7.15 1.58
N PHE A 452 5.65 6.35 0.79
CA PHE A 452 5.82 4.91 0.77
C PHE A 452 5.42 4.32 -0.58
N GLY A 453 6.36 3.61 -1.21
CA GLY A 453 6.20 2.95 -2.50
C GLY A 453 6.64 3.80 -3.69
N ILE A 454 7.08 3.15 -4.76
CA ILE A 454 7.36 3.78 -6.06
C ILE A 454 6.12 4.44 -6.66
N LYS A 455 4.93 3.95 -6.28
CA LYS A 455 3.64 4.53 -6.63
C LYS A 455 2.67 4.42 -5.46
N SER A 456 1.77 5.38 -5.32
CA SER A 456 0.76 5.39 -4.27
C SER A 456 -0.60 5.76 -4.81
N TYR A 457 -1.63 5.06 -4.34
CA TYR A 457 -3.02 5.35 -4.64
C TYR A 457 -3.80 5.59 -3.35
N PHE A 458 -4.56 6.68 -3.33
CA PHE A 458 -5.60 6.91 -2.35
C PHE A 458 -6.93 6.48 -2.97
N LEU A 459 -7.51 5.40 -2.46
CA LEU A 459 -8.74 4.81 -2.97
C LEU A 459 -9.81 4.80 -1.86
N PRO A 460 -10.49 5.93 -1.60
CA PRO A 460 -11.58 6.00 -0.64
C PRO A 460 -12.81 5.29 -1.20
N GLN A 461 -12.87 3.99 -0.95
CA GLN A 461 -13.88 3.09 -1.52
C GLN A 461 -14.97 2.73 -0.51
N ARG A 462 -15.09 3.51 0.56
CA ARG A 462 -16.12 3.36 1.58
C ARG A 462 -17.50 3.51 0.93
N GLU A 463 -18.44 2.65 1.34
CA GLU A 463 -19.82 2.58 0.80
C GLU A 463 -19.94 2.12 -0.67
N LEU A 464 -18.84 1.80 -1.36
CA LEU A 464 -18.92 1.24 -2.70
C LEU A 464 -19.31 -0.23 -2.69
N GLU A 465 -20.21 -0.60 -3.61
CA GLU A 465 -20.54 -1.99 -3.87
C GLU A 465 -19.33 -2.77 -4.41
N ARG A 466 -19.26 -4.07 -4.12
CA ARG A 466 -18.14 -4.95 -4.55
C ARG A 466 -17.80 -4.81 -6.03
N LYS A 467 -18.81 -4.74 -6.90
CA LYS A 467 -18.60 -4.57 -8.34
C LYS A 467 -17.88 -3.26 -8.68
N ALA A 468 -18.20 -2.17 -7.99
CA ALA A 468 -17.56 -0.88 -8.20
C ALA A 468 -16.11 -0.92 -7.71
N VAL A 469 -15.84 -1.52 -6.54
CA VAL A 469 -14.48 -1.73 -6.04
C VAL A 469 -13.64 -2.51 -7.05
N PHE A 470 -14.14 -3.64 -7.54
CA PHE A 470 -13.45 -4.45 -8.54
C PHE A 470 -13.21 -3.69 -9.85
N THR A 471 -14.17 -2.88 -10.30
CA THR A 471 -14.02 -2.05 -11.50
C THR A 471 -12.92 -0.99 -11.31
N ASN A 472 -12.89 -0.34 -10.14
CA ASN A 472 -11.86 0.64 -9.80
C ASN A 472 -10.47 -0.01 -9.78
N ILE A 473 -10.33 -1.16 -9.12
CA ILE A 473 -9.06 -1.89 -9.07
C ILE A 473 -8.62 -2.34 -10.46
N ALA A 474 -9.52 -2.87 -11.29
CA ALA A 474 -9.20 -3.23 -12.67
C ALA A 474 -8.71 -2.02 -13.47
N SER A 475 -9.32 -0.84 -13.28
CA SER A 475 -8.89 0.39 -13.94
C SER A 475 -7.55 0.89 -13.43
N VAL A 476 -7.31 0.88 -12.12
CA VAL A 476 -6.06 1.36 -11.50
C VAL A 476 -4.88 0.45 -11.86
N PHE A 477 -5.13 -0.85 -12.00
CA PHE A 477 -4.11 -1.86 -12.25
C PHE A 477 -4.03 -2.33 -13.72
N ALA A 478 -4.76 -1.70 -14.64
CA ALA A 478 -4.84 -2.11 -16.05
C ALA A 478 -3.46 -2.26 -16.73
N GLU A 479 -2.50 -1.41 -16.37
CA GLU A 479 -1.15 -1.42 -16.96
C GLU A 479 -0.05 -1.97 -16.03
N HIS A 480 -0.41 -2.36 -14.81
CA HIS A 480 0.53 -2.89 -13.81
C HIS A 480 0.63 -4.42 -13.90
N SER A 481 1.81 -4.98 -13.58
CA SER A 481 1.90 -6.39 -13.22
C SER A 481 2.23 -6.51 -11.73
N VAL A 482 1.48 -7.35 -11.03
CA VAL A 482 1.61 -7.57 -9.58
C VAL A 482 2.24 -8.95 -9.36
N ASN A 483 3.17 -9.07 -8.41
CA ASN A 483 3.76 -10.36 -8.03
C ASN A 483 3.26 -10.88 -6.67
N ARG A 484 2.84 -10.00 -5.77
CA ARG A 484 2.34 -10.32 -4.42
C ARG A 484 1.56 -9.16 -3.81
N VAL A 485 0.74 -9.48 -2.82
CA VAL A 485 -0.06 -8.51 -2.05
C VAL A 485 0.22 -8.69 -0.55
N PHE A 486 0.31 -7.59 0.17
CA PHE A 486 0.35 -7.58 1.63
C PHE A 486 -0.65 -6.55 2.17
N CYS A 487 -1.59 -6.99 3.01
CA CYS A 487 -2.67 -6.15 3.51
C CYS A 487 -2.57 -5.98 5.04
N VAL A 488 -2.68 -4.74 5.51
CA VAL A 488 -2.93 -4.41 6.92
C VAL A 488 -4.38 -3.94 7.00
N PRO A 489 -5.35 -4.84 7.26
CA PRO A 489 -6.76 -4.50 7.20
C PRO A 489 -7.20 -3.70 8.43
N TYR A 490 -7.98 -2.64 8.20
CA TYR A 490 -8.74 -1.97 9.25
C TYR A 490 -10.21 -1.82 8.88
N TYR A 491 -10.49 -1.57 7.61
CA TYR A 491 -11.83 -1.37 7.06
C TYR A 491 -12.22 -2.48 6.07
N SER A 492 -13.52 -2.57 5.78
CA SER A 492 -14.04 -3.53 4.79
C SER A 492 -13.48 -3.28 3.38
N GLU A 493 -13.22 -2.01 3.03
CA GLU A 493 -12.63 -1.60 1.76
C GLU A 493 -11.16 -2.02 1.58
N ASP A 494 -10.38 -2.12 2.66
CA ASP A 494 -9.00 -2.64 2.61
C ASP A 494 -9.03 -4.10 2.16
N VAL A 495 -9.92 -4.87 2.79
CA VAL A 495 -10.12 -6.29 2.53
C VAL A 495 -10.65 -6.52 1.12
N LEU A 496 -11.68 -5.78 0.69
CA LEU A 496 -12.22 -5.91 -0.66
C LEU A 496 -11.18 -5.54 -1.74
N THR A 497 -10.37 -4.52 -1.49
CA THR A 497 -9.25 -4.14 -2.38
C THR A 497 -8.24 -5.28 -2.49
N ALA A 498 -7.85 -5.88 -1.36
CA ALA A 498 -6.92 -7.01 -1.35
C ALA A 498 -7.47 -8.23 -2.10
N ILE A 499 -8.74 -8.57 -1.87
CA ILE A 499 -9.43 -9.66 -2.57
C ILE A 499 -9.47 -9.39 -4.08
N ALA A 500 -9.83 -8.18 -4.51
CA ALA A 500 -9.89 -7.83 -5.93
C ALA A 500 -8.53 -8.02 -6.62
N ILE A 501 -7.44 -7.54 -6.01
CA ILE A 501 -6.09 -7.70 -6.57
C ILE A 501 -5.67 -9.18 -6.59
N LYS A 502 -5.92 -9.93 -5.51
CA LYS A 502 -5.65 -11.38 -5.45
C LYS A 502 -6.39 -12.13 -6.56
N GLU A 503 -7.65 -11.82 -6.82
CA GLU A 503 -8.46 -12.49 -7.83
C GLU A 503 -8.09 -12.10 -9.26
N PHE A 504 -7.76 -10.83 -9.52
CA PHE A 504 -7.35 -10.40 -10.85
C PHE A 504 -5.99 -10.98 -11.26
N PHE A 505 -5.05 -11.08 -10.32
CA PHE A 505 -3.66 -11.44 -10.64
C PHE A 505 -3.27 -12.87 -10.23
N GLY A 506 -4.04 -13.54 -9.37
CA GLY A 506 -3.73 -14.91 -8.92
C GLY A 506 -2.45 -15.02 -8.08
N VAL A 507 -2.01 -13.93 -7.46
CA VAL A 507 -0.71 -13.79 -6.77
C VAL A 507 -0.77 -14.19 -5.30
N PRO A 508 0.35 -14.54 -4.63
CA PRO A 508 0.37 -14.73 -3.18
C PRO A 508 -0.11 -13.50 -2.41
N MET A 509 -0.91 -13.71 -1.35
CA MET A 509 -1.42 -12.64 -0.50
C MET A 509 -1.13 -12.89 0.99
N GLY A 510 -0.45 -11.94 1.64
CA GLY A 510 -0.23 -11.92 3.08
C GLY A 510 -1.14 -10.91 3.78
N THR A 511 -1.44 -11.14 5.05
CA THR A 511 -2.12 -10.16 5.91
C THR A 511 -1.43 -10.01 7.25
N TRP A 512 -1.49 -8.81 7.83
CA TRP A 512 -1.05 -8.54 9.18
C TRP A 512 -2.16 -7.86 9.99
N ILE A 513 -2.79 -8.63 10.88
CA ILE A 513 -3.81 -8.13 11.80
C ILE A 513 -3.08 -7.44 12.96
N MET A 514 -3.08 -6.10 12.92
CA MET A 514 -2.51 -5.26 13.98
C MET A 514 -3.52 -5.00 15.09
N ASP A 515 -4.73 -4.63 14.68
CA ASP A 515 -5.85 -4.28 15.54
C ASP A 515 -7.03 -5.21 15.23
N ASP A 516 -7.81 -5.54 16.26
CA ASP A 516 -9.02 -6.31 16.04
C ASP A 516 -10.10 -5.46 15.38
N GLN A 517 -10.59 -5.92 14.21
CA GLN A 517 -11.69 -5.31 13.48
C GLN A 517 -12.88 -6.27 13.26
N ASN A 518 -12.88 -7.42 13.94
CA ASN A 518 -13.85 -8.49 13.71
C ASN A 518 -14.24 -9.36 14.93
N ILE A 519 -13.39 -9.56 15.93
CA ILE A 519 -13.66 -10.45 17.07
C ILE A 519 -14.50 -9.75 18.14
N CYS A 520 -13.96 -8.67 18.70
CA CYS A 520 -14.55 -7.81 19.71
C CYS A 520 -15.34 -6.65 19.06
N VAL A 521 -15.02 -6.31 17.81
CA VAL A 521 -15.72 -5.29 17.02
C VAL A 521 -16.25 -5.88 15.73
N ASN A 522 -17.27 -5.26 15.13
CA ASN A 522 -17.89 -5.76 13.90
C ASN A 522 -17.75 -4.76 12.74
N ASN A 523 -16.57 -4.17 12.59
CA ASN A 523 -16.28 -3.20 11.53
C ASN A 523 -16.07 -3.90 10.16
N ILE A 524 -15.49 -5.10 10.19
CA ILE A 524 -15.41 -5.99 9.03
C ILE A 524 -16.35 -7.18 9.27
N PRO A 525 -17.40 -7.38 8.44
CA PRO A 525 -18.34 -8.48 8.62
C PRO A 525 -17.67 -9.86 8.56
N ASP A 526 -18.21 -10.82 9.33
CA ASP A 526 -17.66 -12.18 9.45
C ASP A 526 -17.51 -12.91 8.11
N ASP A 527 -18.50 -12.82 7.22
CA ASP A 527 -18.43 -13.48 5.92
C ASP A 527 -17.30 -12.90 5.05
N LEU A 528 -17.11 -11.58 5.10
CA LEU A 528 -16.05 -10.89 4.35
C LEU A 528 -14.67 -11.19 4.93
N MET A 529 -14.53 -11.16 6.25
CA MET A 529 -13.29 -11.53 6.93
C MET A 529 -12.93 -13.01 6.68
N LYS A 530 -13.91 -13.91 6.74
CA LYS A 530 -13.72 -15.34 6.41
C LYS A 530 -13.23 -15.53 4.99
N GLU A 531 -13.87 -14.86 4.02
CA GLU A 531 -13.46 -14.90 2.62
C GLU A 531 -12.01 -14.43 2.46
N PHE A 532 -11.70 -13.25 3.01
CA PHE A 532 -10.37 -12.66 2.96
C PHE A 532 -9.28 -13.57 3.54
N LEU A 533 -9.48 -14.02 4.78
CA LEU A 533 -8.51 -14.86 5.47
C LEU A 533 -8.32 -16.21 4.77
N SER A 534 -9.37 -16.76 4.14
CA SER A 534 -9.25 -17.99 3.35
C SER A 534 -8.46 -17.82 2.05
N LYS A 535 -8.40 -16.59 1.50
CA LYS A 535 -7.65 -16.24 0.30
C LYS A 535 -6.20 -15.83 0.59
N CYS A 536 -5.90 -15.42 1.81
CA CYS A 536 -4.52 -15.19 2.23
C CYS A 536 -3.72 -16.51 2.15
N ASP A 537 -2.47 -16.45 1.75
CA ASP A 537 -1.53 -17.57 1.80
C ASP A 537 -0.82 -17.60 3.15
N ILE A 538 -0.61 -16.43 3.78
CA ILE A 538 -0.09 -16.29 5.14
C ILE A 538 -0.87 -15.23 5.93
N ARG A 539 -1.00 -15.46 7.24
CA ARG A 539 -1.69 -14.57 8.18
C ARG A 539 -0.80 -14.30 9.37
N PHE A 540 -0.62 -13.04 9.69
CA PHE A 540 0.12 -12.60 10.87
C PHE A 540 -0.79 -11.90 11.87
N ALA A 541 -0.50 -12.09 13.15
CA ALA A 541 -1.06 -11.33 14.26
C ALA A 541 0.07 -10.76 15.12
N THR A 542 -0.18 -9.64 15.80
CA THR A 542 0.87 -8.96 16.58
C THR A 542 1.26 -9.67 17.87
N HIS A 543 0.37 -10.47 18.46
CA HIS A 543 0.58 -11.11 19.76
C HIS A 543 -0.28 -12.36 19.93
N PRO A 544 0.04 -13.25 20.89
CA PRO A 544 -0.61 -14.55 21.05
C PRO A 544 -2.13 -14.48 21.23
N GLU A 545 -2.63 -13.55 22.02
CA GLU A 545 -4.05 -13.43 22.35
C GLU A 545 -4.88 -13.10 21.10
N LEU A 546 -4.42 -12.16 20.26
CA LEU A 546 -5.04 -11.84 18.98
C LEU A 546 -4.94 -12.99 17.99
N ARG A 547 -3.77 -13.65 17.90
CA ARG A 547 -3.58 -14.85 17.07
C ARG A 547 -4.60 -15.92 17.44
N ASP A 548 -4.65 -16.28 18.72
CA ASP A 548 -5.45 -17.39 19.22
C ASP A 548 -6.95 -17.09 19.10
N ALA A 549 -7.37 -15.83 19.25
CA ALA A 549 -8.75 -15.41 19.01
C ALA A 549 -9.19 -15.61 17.53
N TYR A 550 -8.36 -15.18 16.57
CA TYR A 550 -8.64 -15.36 15.14
C TYR A 550 -8.54 -16.83 14.71
N GLU A 551 -7.55 -17.58 15.22
CA GLU A 551 -7.42 -19.01 15.00
C GLU A 551 -8.67 -19.77 15.49
N ASN A 552 -9.15 -19.48 16.70
CA ASN A 552 -10.33 -20.12 17.27
C ASN A 552 -11.62 -19.81 16.50
N LYS A 553 -11.80 -18.57 16.01
CA LYS A 553 -13.00 -18.19 15.24
C LYS A 553 -13.01 -18.79 13.84
N TYR A 554 -11.86 -18.82 13.16
CA TYR A 554 -11.80 -19.13 11.72
C TYR A 554 -11.22 -20.51 11.39
N GLY A 555 -10.55 -21.18 12.32
CA GLY A 555 -9.90 -22.47 12.05
C GLY A 555 -8.74 -22.37 11.06
N LEU A 556 -8.13 -21.19 10.92
CA LEU A 556 -7.02 -20.91 10.00
C LEU A 556 -5.75 -20.61 10.79
N LYS A 557 -4.59 -21.08 10.32
CA LYS A 557 -3.29 -20.84 10.97
C LYS A 557 -2.87 -19.37 10.86
N PHE A 558 -2.46 -18.79 11.98
CA PHE A 558 -1.79 -17.50 12.08
C PHE A 558 -0.39 -17.64 12.70
N TRP A 559 0.51 -16.75 12.31
CA TRP A 559 1.87 -16.64 12.84
C TRP A 559 2.06 -15.30 13.56
N LEU A 560 3.03 -15.22 14.46
CA LEU A 560 3.34 -13.96 15.13
C LEU A 560 4.24 -13.05 14.30
N LEU A 561 3.83 -11.79 14.16
CA LEU A 561 4.64 -10.65 13.71
C LEU A 561 4.37 -9.49 14.66
N PRO A 562 5.09 -9.40 15.80
CA PRO A 562 4.91 -8.32 16.76
C PRO A 562 5.37 -6.98 16.18
N ALA A 563 5.06 -5.90 16.89
CA ALA A 563 5.66 -4.61 16.59
C ALA A 563 7.20 -4.72 16.71
N VAL A 564 7.91 -4.43 15.63
CA VAL A 564 9.38 -4.45 15.58
C VAL A 564 9.98 -3.07 15.87
N VAL A 565 11.22 -3.06 16.34
CA VAL A 565 11.99 -1.87 16.71
C VAL A 565 13.24 -1.80 15.85
N PRO A 566 13.63 -0.60 15.37
CA PRO A 566 14.85 -0.44 14.59
C PRO A 566 16.08 -1.02 15.29
N ASP A 567 16.83 -1.91 14.62
CA ASP A 567 17.98 -2.62 15.21
C ASP A 567 18.98 -1.66 15.87
N TYR A 568 19.19 -0.49 15.26
CA TYR A 568 20.11 0.54 15.75
C TYR A 568 19.63 1.28 17.00
N LEU A 569 18.34 1.22 17.34
CA LEU A 569 17.77 1.80 18.56
C LEU A 569 17.73 0.81 19.72
N ILE A 570 17.93 -0.48 19.47
CA ILE A 570 17.86 -1.51 20.50
C ILE A 570 19.05 -1.38 21.44
N THR A 571 18.75 -1.27 22.74
CA THR A 571 19.77 -1.14 23.77
C THR A 571 20.06 -2.49 24.42
N SER A 572 21.31 -2.97 24.30
CA SER A 572 21.79 -4.22 24.91
C SER A 572 22.40 -4.05 26.31
N ALA A 573 22.48 -2.83 26.82
CA ALA A 573 23.03 -2.51 28.14
C ALA A 573 21.93 -1.98 29.08
N ILE A 574 21.97 -2.35 30.35
CA ILE A 574 21.05 -1.81 31.35
C ILE A 574 21.22 -0.29 31.40
N THR A 575 20.12 0.44 31.27
CA THR A 575 20.14 1.90 31.42
C THR A 575 19.80 2.30 32.85
N THR A 576 20.37 3.42 33.29
CA THR A 576 20.17 3.93 34.65
C THR A 576 19.43 5.26 34.56
N PRO A 577 18.28 5.41 35.23
CA PRO A 577 17.55 6.67 35.24
C PRO A 577 18.37 7.77 35.93
N ILE A 578 18.10 9.03 35.59
CA ILE A 578 18.79 10.14 36.26
C ILE A 578 18.30 10.29 37.71
N PRO A 579 19.19 10.56 38.69
CA PRO A 579 18.82 10.61 40.11
C PRO A 579 17.70 11.59 40.45
N GLU A 580 17.63 12.72 39.74
CA GLU A 580 16.60 13.73 39.92
C GLU A 580 15.19 13.18 39.68
N LYS A 581 14.98 12.46 38.56
CA LYS A 581 13.68 11.87 38.20
C LYS A 581 13.26 10.79 39.20
N TYR A 582 14.24 10.10 39.78
CA TYR A 582 14.01 9.13 40.86
C TYR A 582 13.49 9.82 42.12
N GLN A 583 14.16 10.88 42.58
CA GLN A 583 13.79 11.63 43.78
C GLN A 583 12.43 12.32 43.64
N GLN A 584 12.14 12.86 42.45
CA GLN A 584 10.89 13.53 42.13
C GLN A 584 9.76 12.56 41.76
N ARG A 585 10.00 11.24 41.77
CA ARG A 585 9.03 10.22 41.33
C ARG A 585 8.42 10.54 39.96
N THR A 586 9.25 11.03 39.04
CA THR A 586 8.80 11.47 37.72
C THR A 586 8.87 10.32 36.73
N GLY A 587 7.72 9.91 36.20
CA GLY A 587 7.60 8.94 35.11
C GLY A 587 7.41 9.62 33.76
N ILE A 588 7.31 8.79 32.73
CA ILE A 588 7.02 9.24 31.36
C ILE A 588 5.73 8.57 30.86
N LEU A 589 4.88 9.35 30.21
CA LEU A 589 3.68 8.87 29.52
C LEU A 589 3.98 8.95 28.01
N ILE A 590 3.83 7.84 27.29
CA ILE A 590 4.17 7.79 25.86
C ILE A 590 3.00 7.34 25.00
N GLY A 591 2.81 8.04 23.88
CA GLY A 591 1.79 7.70 22.89
C GLY A 591 0.46 8.42 23.09
N SER A 592 -0.52 7.96 22.32
CA SER A 592 -1.85 8.54 22.24
C SER A 592 -2.78 7.88 23.25
N ILE A 593 -3.71 8.66 23.79
CA ILE A 593 -4.77 8.19 24.69
C ILE A 593 -6.06 8.24 23.91
N TRP A 594 -6.79 7.14 23.85
CA TRP A 594 -7.92 6.97 22.94
C TRP A 594 -9.28 7.11 23.62
N SER A 595 -9.29 7.25 24.94
CA SER A 595 -10.48 7.38 25.76
C SER A 595 -10.36 8.59 26.68
N ARG A 596 -11.41 9.42 26.67
CA ARG A 596 -11.54 10.53 27.61
C ARG A 596 -11.69 10.02 29.04
N GLN A 597 -12.37 8.89 29.23
CA GLN A 597 -12.57 8.28 30.54
C GLN A 597 -11.24 7.77 31.11
N TRP A 598 -10.45 7.04 30.32
CA TRP A 598 -9.12 6.58 30.73
C TRP A 598 -8.20 7.77 31.07
N PHE A 599 -8.29 8.85 30.28
CA PHE A 599 -7.51 10.07 30.55
C PHE A 599 -7.88 10.72 31.88
N ASN A 600 -9.18 10.87 32.16
CA ASN A 600 -9.65 11.45 33.41
C ASN A 600 -9.20 10.61 34.62
N SER A 601 -9.40 9.29 34.56
CA SER A 601 -8.99 8.37 35.62
C SER A 601 -7.47 8.32 35.81
N LEU A 602 -6.69 8.45 34.73
CA LEU A 602 -5.24 8.63 34.78
C LEU A 602 -4.88 9.91 35.54
N CYS A 603 -5.47 11.05 35.19
CA CYS A 603 -5.21 12.32 35.88
C CYS A 603 -5.53 12.27 37.37
N GLU A 604 -6.66 11.68 37.76
CA GLU A 604 -7.05 11.50 39.16
C GLU A 604 -6.05 10.62 39.92
N SER A 605 -5.62 9.51 39.31
CA SER A 605 -4.65 8.59 39.90
C SER A 605 -3.28 9.25 40.08
N VAL A 606 -2.81 9.98 39.07
CA VAL A 606 -1.51 10.68 39.08
C VAL A 606 -1.49 11.79 40.13
N ALA A 607 -2.53 12.64 40.15
CA ALA A 607 -2.65 13.72 41.11
C ALA A 607 -2.75 13.19 42.55
N GLY A 608 -3.59 12.17 42.79
CA GLY A 608 -3.77 11.57 44.11
C GLY A 608 -2.55 10.80 44.62
N ALA A 609 -1.76 10.21 43.72
CA ALA A 609 -0.51 9.52 44.07
C ALA A 609 0.66 10.49 44.33
N GLY A 610 0.53 11.76 43.95
CA GLY A 610 1.62 12.75 44.03
C GLY A 610 2.77 12.45 43.08
N VAL A 611 2.46 11.98 41.87
CA VAL A 611 3.42 11.57 40.84
C VAL A 611 3.41 12.60 39.70
N LYS A 612 4.56 12.79 39.05
CA LYS A 612 4.68 13.62 37.86
C LYS A 612 4.87 12.75 36.62
N LEU A 613 4.15 13.03 35.53
CA LEU A 613 4.34 12.37 34.24
C LEU A 613 4.67 13.40 33.15
N ASP A 614 5.81 13.22 32.50
CA ASP A 614 6.14 13.96 31.27
C ASP A 614 5.51 13.23 30.07
N TRP A 615 4.62 13.88 29.33
CA TRP A 615 3.82 13.26 28.27
C TRP A 615 4.39 13.54 26.88
N PHE A 616 4.96 12.49 26.26
CA PHE A 616 5.44 12.51 24.88
C PHE A 616 4.41 11.83 23.97
N GLY A 617 3.59 12.64 23.31
CA GLY A 617 2.49 12.18 22.49
C GLY A 617 1.74 13.32 21.83
N ASN A 618 0.74 12.98 21.01
CA ASN A 618 -0.18 13.98 20.50
C ASN A 618 -1.16 14.38 21.61
N SER A 619 -1.13 15.65 22.04
CA SER A 619 -2.08 16.24 22.99
C SER A 619 -3.21 17.01 22.30
N GLN A 620 -3.22 17.11 20.98
CA GLN A 620 -4.24 17.86 20.22
C GLN A 620 -5.43 16.97 19.87
N TYR A 621 -6.21 16.54 20.87
CA TYR A 621 -7.48 15.86 20.63
C TYR A 621 -8.64 16.87 20.63
N TYR A 622 -9.65 16.62 19.79
CA TYR A 622 -10.88 17.43 19.79
C TYR A 622 -11.64 17.37 21.14
N TRP A 623 -11.44 16.30 21.92
CA TRP A 623 -12.08 16.08 23.21
C TRP A 623 -11.24 16.54 24.41
N LEU A 624 -9.95 16.83 24.22
CA LEU A 624 -9.07 17.34 25.27
C LEU A 624 -9.17 18.87 25.28
N THR A 625 -9.93 19.40 26.22
CA THR A 625 -10.21 20.84 26.32
C THR A 625 -9.32 21.56 27.33
N GLU A 626 -8.62 20.79 28.18
CA GLU A 626 -7.71 21.34 29.18
C GLU A 626 -6.50 22.04 28.55
N SER A 627 -6.23 23.25 29.06
CA SER A 627 -5.00 23.99 28.83
C SER A 627 -3.77 23.27 29.41
N GLU A 628 -2.57 23.63 28.94
CA GLU A 628 -1.33 23.08 29.47
C GLU A 628 -1.20 23.30 30.99
N ASP A 629 -1.61 24.46 31.51
CA ASP A 629 -1.57 24.75 32.95
C ASP A 629 -2.51 23.85 33.76
N GLU A 630 -3.69 23.53 33.22
CA GLU A 630 -4.64 22.61 33.86
C GLU A 630 -4.14 21.17 33.87
N LEU A 631 -3.45 20.75 32.79
CA LEU A 631 -2.79 19.43 32.75
C LEU A 631 -1.65 19.34 33.76
N GLN A 632 -0.83 20.38 33.86
CA GLN A 632 0.27 20.44 34.82
C GLN A 632 -0.23 20.41 36.26
N ALA A 633 -1.36 21.08 36.56
CA ALA A 633 -2.01 21.01 37.86
C ALA A 633 -2.49 19.59 38.22
N LYS A 634 -2.79 18.76 37.21
CA LYS A 634 -3.14 17.33 37.34
C LYS A 634 -1.91 16.40 37.33
N GLY A 635 -0.69 16.95 37.30
CA GLY A 635 0.56 16.18 37.28
C GLY A 635 0.99 15.66 35.90
N ILE A 636 0.35 16.11 34.81
CA ILE A 636 0.66 15.74 33.43
C ILE A 636 1.35 16.91 32.73
N TYR A 637 2.54 16.68 32.17
CA TYR A 637 3.38 17.72 31.57
C TYR A 637 3.58 17.44 30.07
N PRO A 638 2.76 18.01 29.18
CA PRO A 638 2.89 17.80 27.73
C PRO A 638 4.27 18.23 27.21
N GLN A 639 4.93 17.35 26.45
CA GLN A 639 6.21 17.59 25.78
C GLN A 639 6.07 17.60 24.25
N GLY A 640 4.90 17.20 23.72
CA GLY A 640 4.63 17.07 22.29
C GLY A 640 5.19 15.79 21.68
N LEU A 641 5.21 15.75 20.35
CA LEU A 641 5.77 14.64 19.57
C LEU A 641 7.30 14.77 19.48
N SER A 642 8.01 13.67 19.73
CA SER A 642 9.48 13.60 19.61
C SER A 642 9.86 12.52 18.59
N PRO A 643 10.87 12.77 17.73
CA PRO A 643 11.46 11.74 16.86
C PRO A 643 11.87 10.49 17.65
N GLU A 644 11.72 9.31 17.06
CA GLU A 644 11.91 8.05 17.81
C GLU A 644 13.32 7.86 18.37
N ASN A 645 14.35 8.33 17.67
CA ASN A 645 15.73 8.31 18.15
C ASN A 645 15.90 9.21 19.40
N GLU A 646 15.27 10.37 19.42
CA GLU A 646 15.30 11.27 20.58
C GLU A 646 14.47 10.72 21.74
N LEU A 647 13.30 10.15 21.44
CA LEU A 647 12.46 9.50 22.43
C LEU A 647 13.15 8.29 23.06
N ALA A 648 13.85 7.47 22.26
CA ALA A 648 14.63 6.33 22.72
C ALA A 648 15.71 6.74 23.73
N GLU A 649 16.47 7.81 23.45
CA GLU A 649 17.45 8.36 24.39
C GLU A 649 16.80 8.98 25.63
N THR A 650 15.69 9.69 25.43
CA THR A 650 14.93 10.33 26.51
C THR A 650 14.43 9.31 27.51
N LEU A 651 13.86 8.20 27.05
CA LEU A 651 13.30 7.12 27.88
C LEU A 651 14.31 6.52 28.87
N LYS A 652 15.61 6.50 28.51
CA LYS A 652 16.69 5.96 29.38
C LYS A 652 16.82 6.75 30.69
N ASN A 653 16.44 8.02 30.68
CA ASN A 653 16.54 8.90 31.84
C ASN A 653 15.43 8.68 32.87
N TYR A 654 14.34 7.98 32.51
CA TYR A 654 13.17 7.84 33.38
C TYR A 654 13.17 6.51 34.15
N PRO A 655 12.69 6.51 35.40
CA PRO A 655 12.59 5.31 36.22
C PRO A 655 11.49 4.36 35.74
N PHE A 656 10.39 4.88 35.16
CA PHE A 656 9.27 4.09 34.68
C PHE A 656 8.48 4.79 33.57
N VAL A 657 7.83 4.00 32.72
CA VAL A 657 6.84 4.40 31.71
C VAL A 657 5.45 4.07 32.21
N VAL A 658 4.48 4.95 32.00
CA VAL A 658 3.06 4.70 32.25
C VAL A 658 2.34 4.47 30.94
N VAL A 659 1.56 3.39 30.87
CA VAL A 659 0.71 3.07 29.71
C VAL A 659 -0.72 2.81 30.20
N PRO A 660 -1.68 3.70 29.88
CA PRO A 660 -3.09 3.48 30.17
C PRO A 660 -3.72 2.48 29.19
N THR A 661 -4.53 1.57 29.73
CA THR A 661 -5.36 0.58 29.02
C THR A 661 -6.74 0.47 29.67
N GLY A 662 -7.65 -0.30 29.07
CA GLY A 662 -9.00 -0.48 29.62
C GLY A 662 -9.05 -1.37 30.88
N THR A 663 -10.08 -1.16 31.69
CA THR A 663 -10.35 -1.89 32.94
C THR A 663 -11.10 -3.22 32.72
N LEU A 664 -11.67 -3.43 31.52
CA LEU A 664 -12.50 -4.60 31.18
C LEU A 664 -13.68 -4.82 32.16
N ASP A 665 -14.22 -3.72 32.66
CA ASP A 665 -15.43 -3.64 33.48
C ASP A 665 -16.29 -2.45 33.01
N GLU A 666 -17.33 -2.10 33.75
CA GLU A 666 -18.27 -1.03 33.40
C GLU A 666 -17.62 0.36 33.27
N ARG A 667 -16.37 0.54 33.73
CA ARG A 667 -15.60 1.79 33.59
C ARG A 667 -14.87 1.89 32.25
N ASP A 668 -14.88 0.84 31.43
CA ASP A 668 -14.20 0.80 30.14
C ASP A 668 -15.14 1.25 29.02
N ASP A 669 -14.92 2.45 28.49
CA ASP A 669 -15.69 3.01 27.36
C ASP A 669 -15.11 2.61 25.98
N GLN A 670 -13.99 1.88 25.96
CA GLN A 670 -13.35 1.38 24.74
C GLN A 670 -12.91 -0.08 24.91
N PRO A 671 -13.82 -1.02 25.25
CA PRO A 671 -13.49 -2.44 25.42
C PRO A 671 -12.87 -3.06 24.15
N GLN A 672 -13.22 -2.49 22.99
CA GLN A 672 -12.67 -2.82 21.68
C GLN A 672 -11.15 -2.63 21.60
N LEU A 673 -10.63 -1.60 22.27
CA LEU A 673 -9.21 -1.23 22.26
C LEU A 673 -8.43 -1.83 23.44
N SER A 674 -9.11 -2.47 24.41
CA SER A 674 -8.47 -2.98 25.63
C SER A 674 -8.35 -4.50 25.68
N GLN A 675 -9.24 -5.24 25.01
CA GLN A 675 -9.27 -6.71 25.12
C GLN A 675 -8.17 -7.40 24.31
N LEU A 676 -8.06 -7.09 23.00
CA LEU A 676 -7.14 -7.74 22.05
C LEU A 676 -6.10 -6.77 21.45
N SER A 677 -5.75 -5.71 22.18
CA SER A 677 -4.71 -4.75 21.76
C SER A 677 -3.45 -4.89 22.61
N LEU A 678 -2.30 -4.81 21.95
CA LEU A 678 -0.98 -4.69 22.58
C LEU A 678 -0.34 -3.37 22.12
N PRO A 679 -0.35 -2.31 22.94
CA PRO A 679 0.24 -1.03 22.59
C PRO A 679 1.73 -1.17 22.25
N GLY A 680 2.10 -0.89 20.99
CA GLY A 680 3.49 -1.04 20.51
C GLY A 680 4.52 -0.18 21.26
N ARG A 681 4.07 0.85 21.99
CA ARG A 681 4.93 1.68 22.86
C ARG A 681 5.50 0.92 24.07
N ILE A 682 4.82 -0.13 24.55
CA ILE A 682 5.36 -1.03 25.59
C ILE A 682 6.61 -1.74 25.06
N LEU A 683 6.51 -2.29 23.85
CA LEU A 683 7.58 -2.96 23.12
C LEU A 683 8.74 -2.02 22.80
N PHE A 684 8.41 -0.79 22.35
CA PHE A 684 9.41 0.25 22.10
C PHE A 684 10.21 0.58 23.37
N ALA A 685 9.56 0.91 24.49
CA ALA A 685 10.24 1.22 25.75
C ALA A 685 11.09 0.05 26.27
N LEU A 686 10.57 -1.18 26.18
CA LEU A 686 11.31 -2.39 26.52
C LEU A 686 12.62 -2.48 25.71
N ALA A 687 12.54 -2.31 24.39
CA ALA A 687 13.66 -2.59 23.51
C ALA A 687 14.68 -1.44 23.44
N THR A 688 14.23 -0.19 23.48
CA THR A 688 15.11 0.97 23.26
C THR A 688 15.76 1.49 24.53
N SER A 689 15.10 1.35 25.68
CA SER A 689 15.60 1.94 26.93
C SER A 689 15.55 1.00 28.13
N ASN A 690 15.02 -0.22 27.97
CA ASN A 690 14.73 -1.15 29.07
C ASN A 690 13.93 -0.55 30.24
N THR A 691 13.25 0.57 30.03
CA THR A 691 12.55 1.27 31.11
C THR A 691 11.34 0.45 31.59
N PRO A 692 11.22 0.18 32.90
CA PRO A 692 10.07 -0.55 33.45
C PRO A 692 8.73 0.07 33.11
N VAL A 693 7.70 -0.75 32.93
CA VAL A 693 6.35 -0.30 32.54
C VAL A 693 5.36 -0.46 33.70
N ILE A 694 4.59 0.59 33.98
CA ILE A 694 3.40 0.55 34.82
C ILE A 694 2.19 0.62 33.90
N LEU A 695 1.44 -0.48 33.84
CA LEU A 695 0.19 -0.55 33.12
C LEU A 695 -0.95 -0.14 34.05
N LEU A 696 -1.74 0.84 33.63
CA LEU A 696 -3.02 1.17 34.29
C LEU A 696 -4.14 0.44 33.56
N GLY A 697 -4.89 -0.41 34.25
CA GLY A 697 -6.00 -1.17 33.69
C GLY A 697 -6.10 -2.59 34.22
N SER A 698 -6.75 -3.46 33.44
CA SER A 698 -7.05 -4.83 33.88
C SER A 698 -5.83 -5.76 33.77
N PRO A 699 -5.60 -6.66 34.75
CA PRO A 699 -4.61 -7.74 34.62
C PRO A 699 -4.99 -8.79 33.56
N ARG A 700 -6.21 -8.71 33.01
CA ARG A 700 -6.73 -9.61 31.97
C ARG A 700 -6.49 -9.10 30.54
N THR A 701 -5.87 -7.92 30.36
CA THR A 701 -5.58 -7.38 29.04
C THR A 701 -4.38 -8.08 28.40
N SER A 702 -4.31 -8.06 27.06
CA SER A 702 -3.16 -8.58 26.32
C SER A 702 -1.84 -7.86 26.68
N ALA A 703 -1.92 -6.55 26.96
CA ALA A 703 -0.80 -5.76 27.47
C ALA A 703 -0.29 -6.23 28.84
N ALA A 704 -1.21 -6.57 29.77
CA ALA A 704 -0.86 -7.11 31.08
C ALA A 704 -0.16 -8.47 30.95
N ASN A 705 -0.66 -9.35 30.09
CA ASN A 705 -0.03 -10.64 29.82
C ASN A 705 1.40 -10.47 29.27
N PHE A 706 1.62 -9.53 28.36
CA PHE A 706 2.95 -9.22 27.84
C PHE A 706 3.92 -8.76 28.95
N ILE A 707 3.49 -7.84 29.81
CA ILE A 707 4.30 -7.35 30.94
C ILE A 707 4.63 -8.47 31.92
N ASN A 708 3.65 -9.29 32.28
CA ASN A 708 3.81 -10.42 33.20
C ASN A 708 4.70 -11.53 32.63
N ARG A 709 4.56 -11.82 31.33
CA ARG A 709 5.36 -12.83 30.61
C ARG A 709 6.85 -12.52 30.70
N PHE A 710 7.23 -11.27 30.46
CA PHE A 710 8.64 -10.86 30.50
C PHE A 710 9.10 -10.31 31.84
N LYS A 711 8.19 -10.10 32.81
CA LYS A 711 8.49 -9.49 34.12
C LYS A 711 9.24 -8.17 33.99
N ILE A 712 8.73 -7.29 33.13
CA ILE A 712 9.31 -5.99 32.75
C ILE A 712 8.60 -4.79 33.41
N GLY A 713 7.68 -5.05 34.33
CA GLY A 713 6.77 -4.03 34.83
C GLY A 713 5.74 -4.57 35.80
N THR A 714 4.71 -3.78 36.06
CA THR A 714 3.58 -4.14 36.93
C THR A 714 2.27 -3.59 36.39
N VAL A 715 1.15 -4.14 36.85
CA VAL A 715 -0.22 -3.73 36.47
C VAL A 715 -0.94 -3.22 37.70
N CYS A 716 -1.67 -2.12 37.57
CA CYS A 716 -2.44 -1.51 38.66
C CYS A 716 -3.78 -0.95 38.16
N ASP A 717 -4.72 -0.74 39.08
CA ASP A 717 -6.01 -0.12 38.77
C ASP A 717 -5.86 1.42 38.74
N TYR A 718 -6.86 2.11 38.18
CA TYR A 718 -6.94 3.57 38.16
C TYR A 718 -7.39 4.16 39.51
N THR A 719 -6.76 3.75 40.60
CA THR A 719 -6.92 4.39 41.91
C THR A 719 -5.61 5.00 42.38
N PRO A 720 -5.64 6.16 43.06
CA PRO A 720 -4.43 6.79 43.60
C PRO A 720 -3.58 5.83 44.45
N GLU A 721 -4.20 4.99 45.27
CA GLU A 721 -3.50 4.05 46.16
C GLU A 721 -2.84 2.92 45.36
N SER A 722 -3.53 2.36 44.37
CA SER A 722 -3.01 1.27 43.53
C SER A 722 -1.85 1.78 42.66
N PHE A 723 -2.01 2.94 42.04
CA PHE A 723 -0.98 3.55 41.22
C PHE A 723 0.26 3.94 42.06
N LYS A 724 0.06 4.51 43.26
CA LYS A 724 1.16 4.81 44.17
C LYS A 724 1.94 3.56 44.57
N ALA A 725 1.25 2.47 44.91
CA ALA A 725 1.89 1.20 45.25
C ALA A 725 2.70 0.61 44.08
N ALA A 726 2.19 0.73 42.84
CA ALA A 726 2.90 0.33 41.64
C ALA A 726 4.17 1.17 41.40
N VAL A 727 4.08 2.49 41.59
CA VAL A 727 5.24 3.39 41.51
C VAL A 727 6.28 3.03 42.58
N ASP A 728 5.86 2.82 43.82
CA ASP A 728 6.77 2.42 44.90
C ASP A 728 7.45 1.06 44.61
N TYR A 729 6.71 0.10 44.03
CA TYR A 729 7.25 -1.20 43.63
C TYR A 729 8.31 -1.10 42.52
N VAL A 730 8.07 -0.26 41.50
CA VAL A 730 9.00 -0.06 40.38
C VAL A 730 10.21 0.82 40.76
N LEU A 731 10.05 1.70 41.75
CA LEU A 731 11.13 2.50 42.34
C LEU A 731 11.93 1.74 43.41
N ASP A 732 11.60 0.49 43.72
CA ASP A 732 12.49 -0.36 44.49
C ASP A 732 13.72 -0.74 43.65
N PRO A 733 14.96 -0.54 44.14
CA PRO A 733 16.17 -0.78 43.36
C PRO A 733 16.32 -2.21 42.84
N ASP A 734 15.90 -3.22 43.62
CA ASP A 734 16.03 -4.62 43.23
C ASP A 734 15.01 -4.98 42.13
N ASN A 735 13.75 -4.53 42.29
CA ASN A 735 12.73 -4.70 41.27
C ASN A 735 13.08 -3.96 39.96
N GLN A 736 13.56 -2.72 40.06
CA GLN A 736 13.95 -1.92 38.91
C GLN A 736 15.07 -2.61 38.11
N LYS A 737 16.11 -3.08 38.82
CA LYS A 737 17.22 -3.80 38.21
C LYS A 737 16.74 -5.08 37.54
N MET A 738 15.93 -5.89 38.23
CA MET A 738 15.37 -7.13 37.68
C MET A 738 14.58 -6.88 36.39
N MET A 739 13.68 -5.89 36.38
CA MET A 739 12.84 -5.58 35.21
C MET A 739 13.68 -5.14 34.00
N ARG A 740 14.69 -4.28 34.23
CA ARG A 740 15.61 -3.83 33.19
C ARG A 740 16.47 -4.97 32.63
N GLU A 741 16.97 -5.84 33.51
CA GLU A 741 17.72 -7.05 33.11
C GLU A 741 16.86 -7.98 32.26
N ASN A 742 15.59 -8.16 32.62
CA ASN A 742 14.67 -8.99 31.85
C ASN A 742 14.35 -8.37 30.49
N ALA A 743 14.14 -7.05 30.43
CA ALA A 743 13.94 -6.34 29.17
C ALA A 743 15.15 -6.51 28.21
N VAL A 744 16.38 -6.34 28.71
CA VAL A 744 17.61 -6.53 27.91
C VAL A 744 17.72 -7.95 27.34
N LYS A 745 17.33 -8.99 28.10
CA LYS A 745 17.40 -10.39 27.63
C LYS A 745 16.56 -10.65 26.38
N VAL A 746 15.45 -9.94 26.20
CA VAL A 746 14.49 -10.20 25.11
C VAL A 746 14.45 -9.11 24.04
N ALA A 747 14.98 -7.92 24.32
CA ALA A 747 14.93 -6.75 23.43
C ALA A 747 15.36 -7.06 21.98
N LYS A 748 16.48 -7.76 21.80
CA LYS A 748 17.02 -8.09 20.46
C LYS A 748 16.08 -8.95 19.61
N ALA A 749 15.18 -9.70 20.25
CA ALA A 749 14.26 -10.57 19.53
C ALA A 749 13.15 -9.79 18.77
N PHE A 750 12.97 -8.51 19.08
CA PHE A 750 12.02 -7.61 18.41
C PHE A 750 12.68 -6.67 17.40
N SER A 751 13.91 -6.99 16.96
CA SER A 751 14.62 -6.24 15.93
C SER A 751 13.91 -6.33 14.57
N ASP A 752 13.87 -5.20 13.84
CA ASP A 752 13.42 -5.13 12.45
C ASP A 752 14.46 -5.65 11.44
N LYS A 753 15.64 -6.07 11.91
CA LYS A 753 16.72 -6.51 11.04
C LYS A 753 16.32 -7.70 10.17
N GLY A 754 16.29 -7.47 8.85
CA GLY A 754 15.94 -8.47 7.84
C GLY A 754 14.47 -8.91 7.89
N ILE A 755 13.59 -8.06 8.44
CA ILE A 755 12.17 -8.40 8.59
C ILE A 755 11.43 -8.39 7.24
N ASP A 756 11.86 -7.58 6.29
CA ASP A 756 11.30 -7.50 4.94
C ASP A 756 11.49 -8.79 4.17
N ASP A 757 12.73 -9.28 4.13
CA ASP A 757 13.08 -10.57 3.55
C ASP A 757 12.33 -11.70 4.26
N TRP A 758 12.23 -11.65 5.59
CA TRP A 758 11.50 -12.64 6.37
C TRP A 758 10.00 -12.67 6.02
N ILE A 759 9.34 -11.51 5.88
CA ILE A 759 7.92 -11.44 5.50
C ILE A 759 7.72 -12.03 4.10
N TRP A 760 8.55 -11.64 3.14
CA TRP A 760 8.41 -12.09 1.76
C TRP A 760 8.73 -13.58 1.58
N GLN A 761 9.76 -14.09 2.26
CA GLN A 761 10.06 -15.51 2.30
C GLN A 761 8.91 -16.29 2.96
N SER A 762 8.37 -15.77 4.06
CA SER A 762 7.24 -16.40 4.74
C SER A 762 5.99 -16.49 3.84
N LEU A 763 5.73 -15.44 3.06
CA LEU A 763 4.64 -15.44 2.08
C LEU A 763 4.86 -16.48 0.98
N ALA A 764 6.10 -16.59 0.46
CA ALA A 764 6.45 -17.59 -0.55
C ALA A 764 6.27 -19.03 -0.01
N ASP A 765 6.70 -19.27 1.23
CA ASP A 765 6.64 -20.59 1.88
C ASP A 765 5.25 -20.91 2.46
N ARG A 766 4.34 -19.93 2.51
CA ARG A 766 3.01 -20.02 3.15
C ARG A 766 3.07 -20.38 4.64
N GLN A 767 4.18 -20.07 5.29
CA GLN A 767 4.44 -20.27 6.71
C GLN A 767 5.52 -19.29 7.18
N ALA A 768 5.67 -19.05 8.49
CA ALA A 768 6.76 -18.23 9.00
C ALA A 768 8.13 -18.82 8.58
N ALA A 769 9.03 -17.97 8.06
CA ALA A 769 10.33 -18.39 7.55
C ALA A 769 11.26 -18.94 8.64
N ASP A 770 11.06 -18.53 9.89
CA ASP A 770 11.68 -19.12 11.08
C ASP A 770 10.79 -18.92 12.32
N SER A 771 11.21 -19.48 13.46
CA SER A 771 10.44 -19.46 14.70
C SER A 771 10.70 -18.24 15.59
N ARG A 772 11.39 -17.18 15.12
CA ARG A 772 11.94 -16.13 16.00
C ARG A 772 10.91 -15.49 16.94
N PHE A 773 9.69 -15.26 16.46
CA PHE A 773 8.63 -14.63 17.25
C PHE A 773 7.82 -15.66 18.05
N GLU A 774 7.54 -16.82 17.47
CA GLU A 774 6.87 -17.94 18.16
C GLU A 774 7.67 -18.43 19.38
N SER A 775 9.00 -18.47 19.27
CA SER A 775 9.89 -18.87 20.37
C SER A 775 9.92 -17.86 21.52
N VAL A 776 9.69 -16.57 21.25
CA VAL A 776 9.74 -15.49 22.25
C VAL A 776 8.37 -15.24 22.88
N LEU A 777 7.30 -15.52 22.14
CA LEU A 777 5.91 -15.40 22.54
C LEU A 777 5.19 -16.76 22.44
N PRO A 778 5.67 -17.80 23.15
CA PRO A 778 5.08 -19.13 23.05
C PRO A 778 3.65 -19.14 23.61
N ARG A 779 2.88 -20.14 23.17
CA ARG A 779 1.58 -20.46 23.79
C ARG A 779 1.79 -20.80 25.27
N SER A 780 0.83 -20.39 26.09
CA SER A 780 0.72 -20.90 27.45
C SER A 780 0.37 -22.39 27.38
N PRO A 781 1.04 -23.27 28.15
CA PRO A 781 0.71 -24.70 28.19
C PRO A 781 -0.63 -24.98 28.88
N ILE A 782 -1.27 -23.98 29.49
CA ILE A 782 -2.53 -24.09 30.23
C ILE A 782 -3.72 -23.60 29.39
N ASP A 783 -3.47 -22.82 28.33
CA ASP A 783 -4.55 -22.25 27.54
C ASP A 783 -5.20 -23.32 26.66
N LEU A 784 -6.51 -23.46 26.76
CA LEU A 784 -7.30 -24.41 25.98
C LEU A 784 -7.55 -23.84 24.58
N VAL A 785 -6.52 -23.85 23.74
CA VAL A 785 -6.57 -23.39 22.34
C VAL A 785 -6.37 -24.57 21.40
N HIS A 786 -7.13 -24.62 20.30
CA HIS A 786 -6.94 -25.66 19.29
C HIS A 786 -5.54 -25.56 18.66
N PHE A 787 -4.90 -26.72 18.44
CA PHE A 787 -3.71 -26.78 17.61
C PHE A 787 -4.14 -26.76 16.15
N ILE A 788 -3.84 -25.67 15.45
CA ILE A 788 -4.11 -25.55 14.02
C ILE A 788 -2.87 -25.94 13.24
N GLU A 789 -2.98 -26.96 12.42
CA GLU A 789 -1.92 -27.36 11.51
C GLU A 789 -1.71 -26.29 10.42
N PRO A 790 -0.46 -25.85 10.17
CA PRO A 790 -0.19 -25.05 8.99
C PRO A 790 -0.55 -25.82 7.70
N PRO A 791 -0.84 -25.12 6.58
CA PRO A 791 -1.13 -25.78 5.32
C PRO A 791 0.04 -26.68 4.87
N VAL A 792 -0.27 -27.75 4.14
CA VAL A 792 0.74 -28.65 3.57
C VAL A 792 1.17 -28.12 2.20
N PRO A 793 2.47 -28.09 1.87
CA PRO A 793 2.95 -27.67 0.56
C PRO A 793 2.34 -28.50 -0.57
N SER A 794 2.07 -27.87 -1.72
CA SER A 794 1.41 -28.52 -2.88
C SER A 794 2.24 -29.64 -3.53
N ILE A 795 3.55 -29.70 -3.24
CA ILE A 795 4.42 -30.80 -3.68
C ILE A 795 4.13 -32.12 -2.95
N ILE A 796 3.49 -32.04 -1.78
CA ILE A 796 3.09 -33.22 -1.02
C ILE A 796 1.80 -33.78 -1.61
N TYR A 797 1.80 -35.07 -1.92
CA TYR A 797 0.60 -35.74 -2.40
C TYR A 797 -0.47 -35.75 -1.30
N LYS A 798 -1.71 -35.40 -1.67
CA LYS A 798 -2.83 -35.15 -0.74
C LYS A 798 -3.02 -36.23 0.34
N ASP A 799 -2.83 -37.50 0.00
CA ASP A 799 -3.06 -38.62 0.90
C ASP A 799 -1.94 -38.77 1.95
N TYR A 800 -0.79 -38.10 1.77
CA TYR A 800 0.35 -38.05 2.70
C TYR A 800 0.43 -36.74 3.49
N ALA A 801 -0.63 -35.92 3.46
CA ALA A 801 -0.69 -34.68 4.23
C ALA A 801 -0.47 -34.91 5.74
N GLN A 802 -1.06 -35.97 6.31
CA GLN A 802 -0.89 -36.32 7.73
C GLN A 802 0.55 -36.74 8.06
N VAL A 803 1.20 -37.49 7.16
CA VAL A 803 2.62 -37.88 7.32
C VAL A 803 3.49 -36.61 7.37
N TYR A 804 3.30 -35.69 6.42
CA TYR A 804 4.02 -34.42 6.43
C TYR A 804 3.78 -33.64 7.73
N GLN A 805 2.54 -33.61 8.24
CA GLN A 805 2.20 -32.92 9.48
C GLN A 805 2.89 -33.52 10.71
N VAL A 806 2.90 -34.85 10.86
CA VAL A 806 3.66 -35.52 11.94
C VAL A 806 5.14 -35.16 11.86
N MET A 807 5.75 -35.33 10.68
CA MET A 807 7.16 -35.02 10.47
C MET A 807 7.46 -33.54 10.77
N ARG A 808 6.51 -32.64 10.48
CA ARG A 808 6.62 -31.21 10.81
C ARG A 808 6.55 -30.96 12.30
N ARG A 809 5.65 -31.63 13.04
CA ARG A 809 5.56 -31.54 14.50
C ARG A 809 6.87 -32.00 15.16
N LEU A 810 7.46 -33.09 14.65
CA LEU A 810 8.76 -33.58 15.11
C LEU A 810 9.88 -32.56 14.85
N LYS A 811 9.99 -32.05 13.62
CA LYS A 811 10.97 -31.00 13.29
C LYS A 811 10.79 -29.74 14.15
N GLY A 812 9.55 -29.34 14.41
CA GLY A 812 9.21 -28.22 15.29
C GLY A 812 9.64 -28.39 16.74
N GLN A 813 9.78 -29.64 17.20
CA GLN A 813 10.36 -29.98 18.51
C GLN A 813 11.89 -30.17 18.44
N ASN A 814 12.53 -29.68 17.38
CA ASN A 814 13.97 -29.77 17.13
C ASN A 814 14.49 -31.22 17.01
N TYR A 815 13.65 -32.14 16.53
CA TYR A 815 14.07 -33.49 16.20
C TYR A 815 14.77 -33.52 14.83
N HIS A 816 15.96 -34.13 14.77
CA HIS A 816 16.77 -34.29 13.57
C HIS A 816 17.28 -35.73 13.48
N PRO A 817 16.64 -36.61 12.67
CA PRO A 817 17.10 -37.98 12.51
C PRO A 817 18.37 -38.05 11.65
N ASP A 818 19.31 -38.90 12.03
CA ASP A 818 20.50 -39.25 11.25
C ASP A 818 20.14 -40.19 10.09
N PHE A 819 19.14 -41.05 10.27
CA PHE A 819 18.66 -42.00 9.26
C PHE A 819 17.14 -42.19 9.27
N VAL A 820 16.62 -42.64 8.14
CA VAL A 820 15.25 -43.13 7.96
C VAL A 820 15.33 -44.47 7.22
N VAL A 821 14.82 -45.53 7.85
CA VAL A 821 14.69 -46.86 7.24
C VAL A 821 13.22 -47.12 6.95
N ASP A 822 12.88 -47.23 5.67
CA ASP A 822 11.52 -47.45 5.18
C ASP A 822 11.41 -48.90 4.66
N VAL A 823 10.82 -49.78 5.48
CA VAL A 823 10.59 -51.19 5.14
C VAL A 823 9.17 -51.34 4.60
N GLY A 824 9.05 -51.79 3.35
CA GLY A 824 7.82 -51.66 2.58
C GLY A 824 7.72 -50.32 1.86
N ALA A 825 8.84 -49.87 1.28
CA ALA A 825 8.94 -48.52 0.71
C ALA A 825 8.11 -48.33 -0.57
N SER A 826 7.66 -49.42 -1.22
CA SER A 826 6.95 -49.41 -2.50
C SER A 826 7.62 -48.53 -3.57
N HIS A 827 6.99 -47.43 -3.98
CA HIS A 827 7.53 -46.45 -4.92
C HIS A 827 8.20 -45.23 -4.25
N GLY A 828 8.36 -45.24 -2.92
CA GLY A 828 9.16 -44.26 -2.16
C GLY A 828 8.45 -42.95 -1.81
N ILE A 829 7.13 -42.83 -2.02
CA ILE A 829 6.38 -41.59 -1.76
C ILE A 829 6.37 -41.17 -0.28
N TRP A 830 6.33 -42.14 0.63
CA TRP A 830 6.37 -41.90 2.07
C TRP A 830 7.72 -41.28 2.47
N SER A 831 8.81 -41.93 2.04
CA SER A 831 10.18 -41.44 2.24
C SER A 831 10.41 -40.07 1.61
N HIS A 832 9.90 -39.83 0.39
CA HIS A 832 9.95 -38.51 -0.24
C HIS A 832 9.22 -37.43 0.57
N THR A 833 8.09 -37.78 1.20
CA THR A 833 7.35 -36.85 2.06
C THR A 833 8.16 -36.49 3.30
N ALA A 834 8.77 -37.47 3.96
CA ALA A 834 9.64 -37.25 5.12
C ALA A 834 10.92 -36.46 4.76
N SER A 835 11.50 -36.72 3.59
CA SER A 835 12.73 -36.05 3.13
C SER A 835 12.57 -34.55 2.88
N GLN A 836 11.34 -34.07 2.65
CA GLN A 836 11.07 -32.62 2.55
C GLN A 836 11.35 -31.89 3.85
N LEU A 837 11.33 -32.59 4.98
CA LEU A 837 11.57 -32.01 6.31
C LEU A 837 12.92 -32.42 6.89
N PHE A 838 13.41 -33.62 6.56
CA PHE A 838 14.69 -34.17 7.00
C PHE A 838 15.64 -34.49 5.84
N PRO A 839 16.04 -33.51 5.02
CA PRO A 839 16.86 -33.75 3.83
C PRO A 839 18.28 -34.26 4.15
N GLU A 840 18.74 -34.08 5.39
CA GLU A 840 20.07 -34.49 5.82
C GLU A 840 20.18 -35.95 6.24
N ALA A 841 19.05 -36.60 6.55
CA ALA A 841 19.03 -37.99 6.97
C ALA A 841 19.45 -38.93 5.83
N GLN A 842 20.10 -40.04 6.15
CA GLN A 842 20.33 -41.14 5.22
C GLN A 842 19.03 -41.97 5.09
N PHE A 843 18.51 -42.12 3.86
CA PHE A 843 17.28 -42.86 3.59
C PHE A 843 17.61 -44.24 3.03
N ILE A 844 17.19 -45.31 3.70
CA ILE A 844 17.28 -46.70 3.22
C ILE A 844 15.86 -47.19 2.92
N LEU A 845 15.54 -47.31 1.64
CA LEU A 845 14.24 -47.76 1.15
C LEU A 845 14.33 -49.24 0.78
N ILE A 846 13.52 -50.08 1.43
CA ILE A 846 13.59 -51.53 1.32
C ILE A 846 12.23 -52.07 0.86
N ASP A 847 12.21 -52.76 -0.28
CA ASP A 847 11.03 -53.45 -0.79
C ASP A 847 11.44 -54.58 -1.76
N PRO A 848 10.99 -55.82 -1.56
CA PRO A 848 11.37 -56.95 -2.43
C PRO A 848 10.80 -56.86 -3.86
N LEU A 849 9.85 -55.97 -4.11
CA LEU A 849 9.15 -55.78 -5.38
C LEU A 849 9.45 -54.41 -6.00
N ILE A 850 10.50 -53.70 -5.55
CA ILE A 850 10.79 -52.32 -5.96
C ILE A 850 10.90 -52.14 -7.50
N SER A 851 11.35 -53.18 -8.20
CA SER A 851 11.44 -53.21 -9.67
C SER A 851 10.09 -53.43 -10.37
N ARG A 852 9.06 -53.91 -9.66
CA ARG A 852 7.73 -54.24 -10.21
C ARG A 852 6.73 -53.09 -10.13
N TYR A 853 6.91 -52.11 -9.24
CA TYR A 853 6.02 -50.94 -9.17
C TYR A 853 6.12 -50.02 -10.41
N GLU A 854 5.19 -49.09 -10.51
CA GLU A 854 5.13 -48.10 -11.59
C GLU A 854 6.41 -47.25 -11.62
N GLN A 855 7.15 -47.33 -12.74
CA GLN A 855 8.51 -46.85 -12.83
C GLN A 855 8.60 -45.31 -12.83
N ALA A 856 7.61 -44.60 -13.38
CA ALA A 856 7.63 -43.15 -13.46
C ALA A 856 7.48 -42.51 -12.08
N ALA A 857 6.49 -42.94 -11.29
CA ALA A 857 6.27 -42.52 -9.91
C ALA A 857 7.49 -42.86 -9.05
N ARG A 858 7.97 -44.10 -9.12
CA ARG A 858 9.17 -44.52 -8.39
C ARG A 858 10.38 -43.64 -8.70
N ASN A 859 10.66 -43.43 -9.99
CA ASN A 859 11.79 -42.60 -10.41
C ASN A 859 11.60 -41.14 -10.00
N TYR A 860 10.38 -40.61 -10.01
CA TYR A 860 10.08 -39.25 -9.56
C TYR A 860 10.38 -39.10 -8.07
N TYR A 861 9.79 -39.93 -7.20
CA TYR A 861 9.92 -39.76 -5.75
C TYR A 861 11.36 -39.99 -5.29
N ILE A 862 12.00 -41.08 -5.72
CA ILE A 862 13.32 -41.45 -5.21
C ILE A 862 14.40 -40.47 -5.67
N ARG A 863 14.36 -39.99 -6.92
CA ARG A 863 15.35 -39.01 -7.41
C ARG A 863 15.30 -37.69 -6.67
N ASN A 864 14.18 -37.38 -6.00
CA ASN A 864 14.01 -36.17 -5.19
C ASN A 864 14.32 -36.40 -3.70
N ILE A 865 14.96 -37.52 -3.34
CA ILE A 865 15.49 -37.78 -1.99
C ILE A 865 17.03 -37.66 -2.04
N PRO A 866 17.64 -36.68 -1.36
CA PRO A 866 19.08 -36.37 -1.51
C PRO A 866 20.05 -37.51 -1.18
N LYS A 867 19.72 -38.36 -0.19
CA LYS A 867 20.58 -39.43 0.34
C LYS A 867 19.84 -40.78 0.39
N ALA A 868 19.19 -41.16 -0.71
CA ALA A 868 18.45 -42.42 -0.79
C ALA A 868 19.27 -43.58 -1.35
N GLU A 869 19.15 -44.74 -0.70
CA GLU A 869 19.58 -46.05 -1.19
C GLU A 869 18.39 -47.00 -1.28
N LEU A 870 18.37 -47.83 -2.32
CA LEU A 870 17.33 -48.82 -2.56
C LEU A 870 17.86 -50.23 -2.35
N LEU A 871 17.08 -51.04 -1.64
CA LEU A 871 17.36 -52.47 -1.44
C LEU A 871 16.15 -53.29 -1.89
N GLU A 872 16.34 -54.06 -2.96
CA GLU A 872 15.33 -54.99 -3.47
C GLU A 872 15.41 -56.33 -2.74
N ILE A 873 15.08 -56.28 -1.45
CA ILE A 873 15.10 -57.42 -0.52
C ILE A 873 13.87 -57.34 0.40
N ALA A 874 13.49 -58.45 1.01
CA ALA A 874 12.58 -58.46 2.15
C ALA A 874 13.36 -58.41 3.48
N VAL A 875 12.65 -58.10 4.56
CA VAL A 875 13.23 -58.03 5.92
C VAL A 875 12.47 -58.98 6.84
N SER A 876 13.19 -59.73 7.69
CA SER A 876 12.62 -60.69 8.63
C SER A 876 13.50 -60.85 9.88
N ASN A 877 13.10 -61.73 10.80
CA ASN A 877 13.89 -62.18 11.94
C ASN A 877 15.05 -63.13 11.58
N GLN A 878 15.19 -63.51 10.31
CA GLN A 878 16.26 -64.38 9.80
C GLN A 878 16.68 -63.96 8.39
N ALA A 879 17.93 -64.26 8.04
CA ALA A 879 18.47 -64.01 6.70
C ALA A 879 18.40 -65.26 5.81
N GLY A 880 18.32 -65.06 4.49
CA GLY A 880 18.36 -66.16 3.52
C GLY A 880 17.45 -65.93 2.32
N LEU A 881 16.93 -67.02 1.76
CA LEU A 881 15.91 -67.00 0.71
C LEU A 881 14.60 -67.54 1.29
N LEU A 882 13.55 -66.72 1.30
CA LEU A 882 12.23 -67.11 1.81
C LEU A 882 11.17 -66.99 0.71
N SER A 883 10.08 -67.74 0.88
CA SER A 883 8.88 -67.58 0.07
C SER A 883 8.16 -66.28 0.42
N PHE A 884 7.70 -65.56 -0.59
CA PHE A 884 7.00 -64.29 -0.47
C PHE A 884 5.71 -64.35 -1.30
N GLN A 885 4.60 -63.90 -0.72
CA GLN A 885 3.29 -63.92 -1.36
C GLN A 885 3.03 -62.56 -1.99
N VAL A 886 3.00 -62.51 -3.33
CA VAL A 886 2.80 -61.28 -4.10
C VAL A 886 1.33 -61.12 -4.44
N SER A 887 0.71 -60.05 -3.96
CA SER A 887 -0.68 -59.71 -4.30
C SER A 887 -0.77 -59.13 -5.72
N PRO A 888 -1.95 -59.16 -6.38
CA PRO A 888 -2.12 -58.59 -7.72
C PRO A 888 -1.85 -57.08 -7.80
N ASP A 889 -2.07 -56.37 -6.70
CA ASP A 889 -1.81 -54.93 -6.56
C ASP A 889 -0.39 -54.62 -6.08
N LEU A 890 0.43 -55.62 -5.76
CA LEU A 890 1.75 -55.54 -5.12
C LEU A 890 1.74 -55.02 -3.67
N TYR A 891 0.88 -54.06 -3.33
CA TYR A 891 0.86 -53.40 -2.02
C TYR A 891 0.44 -54.34 -0.87
N GLY A 892 -0.40 -55.33 -1.14
CA GLY A 892 -0.81 -56.34 -0.15
C GLY A 892 0.11 -57.56 -0.01
N SER A 893 1.36 -57.46 -0.48
CA SER A 893 2.30 -58.58 -0.50
C SER A 893 2.98 -58.79 0.85
N SER A 894 3.23 -60.04 1.24
CA SER A 894 3.76 -60.37 2.58
C SER A 894 4.67 -61.59 2.59
N LEU A 895 5.54 -61.68 3.61
CA LEU A 895 6.24 -62.92 3.98
C LEU A 895 5.30 -63.93 4.67
N LEU A 896 4.16 -63.47 5.18
CA LEU A 896 3.08 -64.31 5.71
C LEU A 896 2.11 -64.71 4.59
N THR A 897 1.09 -65.50 4.92
CA THR A 897 0.03 -65.89 3.97
C THR A 897 -1.30 -65.29 4.43
N PRO A 898 -1.59 -64.03 4.08
CA PRO A 898 -2.85 -63.39 4.45
C PRO A 898 -4.05 -64.21 3.96
N ALA A 899 -4.92 -64.59 4.89
CA ALA A 899 -6.19 -65.26 4.69
C ALA A 899 -7.27 -64.25 4.29
N ASP A 900 -7.06 -63.57 3.17
CA ASP A 900 -8.06 -62.72 2.53
C ASP A 900 -8.54 -63.32 1.20
N PHE A 901 -9.31 -62.55 0.42
CA PHE A 901 -9.95 -63.01 -0.82
C PHE A 901 -9.05 -62.87 -2.06
N ARG A 902 -7.78 -62.47 -1.93
CA ARG A 902 -6.87 -62.25 -3.06
C ARG A 902 -6.18 -63.54 -3.49
N GLU A 903 -5.89 -63.64 -4.79
CA GLU A 903 -5.03 -64.68 -5.33
C GLU A 903 -3.57 -64.21 -5.35
N TYR A 904 -2.69 -64.96 -4.69
CA TYR A 904 -1.28 -64.59 -4.51
C TYR A 904 -0.35 -65.38 -5.42
N GLU A 905 0.65 -64.71 -6.00
CA GLU A 905 1.80 -65.34 -6.66
C GLU A 905 2.89 -65.62 -5.61
N THR A 906 3.27 -66.89 -5.43
CA THR A 906 4.40 -67.22 -4.56
C THR A 906 5.73 -67.06 -5.33
N VAL A 907 6.62 -66.20 -4.83
CA VAL A 907 7.98 -66.00 -5.36
C VAL A 907 9.03 -66.25 -4.27
N THR A 908 10.29 -66.43 -4.66
CA THR A 908 11.42 -66.50 -3.71
C THR A 908 12.16 -65.16 -3.74
N VAL A 909 12.41 -64.57 -2.56
CA VAL A 909 13.11 -63.28 -2.41
C VAL A 909 14.30 -63.40 -1.47
N GLU A 910 15.31 -62.55 -1.66
CA GLU A 910 16.38 -62.37 -0.68
C GLU A 910 15.84 -61.68 0.57
N VAL A 911 16.27 -62.17 1.75
CA VAL A 911 15.84 -61.69 3.05
C VAL A 911 17.04 -61.38 3.93
N LYS A 912 17.00 -60.24 4.61
CA LYS A 912 17.99 -59.85 5.63
C LYS A 912 17.31 -59.47 6.95
N THR A 913 18.07 -59.42 8.03
CA THR A 913 17.61 -58.81 9.28
C THR A 913 17.93 -57.32 9.31
N LEU A 914 17.19 -56.52 10.10
CA LEU A 914 17.51 -55.09 10.25
C LEU A 914 18.90 -54.86 10.85
N ASP A 915 19.36 -55.74 11.75
CA ASP A 915 20.73 -55.69 12.28
C ASP A 915 21.79 -55.83 11.17
N GLN A 916 21.56 -56.73 10.19
CA GLN A 916 22.47 -56.88 9.04
C GLN A 916 22.45 -55.66 8.13
N VAL A 917 21.26 -55.15 7.80
CA VAL A 917 21.11 -53.95 6.96
C VAL A 917 21.80 -52.76 7.61
N ALA A 918 21.63 -52.56 8.92
CA ALA A 918 22.25 -51.46 9.65
C ALA A 918 23.78 -51.49 9.58
N VAL A 919 24.39 -52.69 9.72
CA VAL A 919 25.84 -52.87 9.58
C VAL A 919 26.30 -52.63 8.15
N GLU A 920 25.64 -53.24 7.15
CA GLU A 920 26.02 -53.11 5.74
C GLU A 920 25.93 -51.67 5.21
N LYS A 921 24.93 -50.92 5.70
CA LYS A 921 24.68 -49.53 5.30
C LYS A 921 25.34 -48.50 6.20
N ASN A 922 26.12 -48.96 7.18
CA ASN A 922 26.82 -48.11 8.15
C ASN A 922 25.87 -47.12 8.86
N LEU A 923 24.67 -47.58 9.21
CA LEU A 923 23.72 -46.76 9.95
C LEU A 923 24.29 -46.47 11.34
N SER A 924 24.33 -45.19 11.68
CA SER A 924 24.84 -44.69 12.96
C SER A 924 24.00 -43.51 13.43
N GLY A 925 24.05 -43.22 14.72
CA GLY A 925 23.24 -42.16 15.31
C GLY A 925 21.84 -42.64 15.67
N ARG A 926 20.85 -41.77 15.48
CA ARG A 926 19.46 -41.99 15.88
C ARG A 926 18.50 -41.75 14.71
N GLY A 927 17.41 -42.51 14.61
CA GLY A 927 16.57 -42.38 13.43
C GLY A 927 15.16 -42.96 13.51
N ILE A 928 14.51 -42.95 12.35
CA ILE A 928 13.11 -43.38 12.15
C ILE A 928 13.11 -44.74 11.45
N LEU A 929 12.28 -45.66 11.92
CA LEU A 929 11.98 -46.94 11.27
C LEU A 929 10.51 -46.97 10.86
N LYS A 930 10.22 -47.07 9.56
CA LYS A 930 8.87 -47.31 9.03
C LYS A 930 8.71 -48.78 8.64
N LEU A 931 7.57 -49.38 9.02
CA LEU A 931 7.21 -50.77 8.84
C LEU A 931 5.83 -50.88 8.20
N ASP A 932 5.80 -51.39 6.99
CA ASP A 932 4.60 -51.60 6.19
C ASP A 932 4.82 -52.84 5.32
N VAL A 933 4.82 -53.99 5.98
CA VAL A 933 5.24 -55.28 5.39
C VAL A 933 4.08 -56.28 5.41
N GLN A 934 2.86 -55.76 5.47
CA GLN A 934 1.60 -56.47 5.51
C GLN A 934 1.61 -57.61 6.55
N CYS A 935 1.28 -57.29 7.80
CA CYS A 935 1.10 -58.23 8.92
C CYS A 935 2.38 -58.85 9.51
N ALA A 936 3.54 -58.61 8.89
CA ALA A 936 4.84 -59.15 9.32
C ALA A 936 5.67 -58.16 10.17
N GLU A 937 5.09 -57.05 10.63
CA GLU A 937 5.80 -55.97 11.32
C GLU A 937 6.52 -56.47 12.59
N HIS A 938 5.86 -57.33 13.37
CA HIS A 938 6.42 -57.97 14.56
C HIS A 938 7.62 -58.90 14.26
N ILE A 939 7.63 -59.56 13.10
CA ILE A 939 8.74 -60.43 12.66
C ILE A 939 9.95 -59.58 12.29
N VAL A 940 9.72 -58.44 11.62
CA VAL A 940 10.79 -57.47 11.31
C VAL A 940 11.42 -56.93 12.60
N LEU A 941 10.60 -56.57 13.60
CA LEU A 941 11.08 -56.10 14.90
C LEU A 941 11.90 -57.16 15.66
N GLU A 942 11.52 -58.43 15.60
CA GLU A 942 12.28 -59.54 16.22
C GLU A 942 13.71 -59.67 15.63
N GLY A 943 13.89 -59.28 14.36
CA GLY A 943 15.18 -59.23 13.67
C GLY A 943 16.04 -57.98 13.92
N ALA A 944 15.56 -57.02 14.72
CA ALA A 944 16.20 -55.73 14.95
C ALA A 944 16.80 -55.61 16.36
N LYS A 945 17.44 -56.66 16.87
CA LYS A 945 17.79 -56.78 18.30
C LYS A 945 18.76 -55.69 18.76
N ILE A 946 19.71 -55.31 17.91
CA ILE A 946 20.70 -54.27 18.20
C ILE A 946 20.25 -52.95 17.58
N PHE A 947 19.79 -52.99 16.33
CA PHE A 947 19.41 -51.80 15.58
C PHE A 947 18.30 -51.00 16.26
N LEU A 948 17.34 -51.66 16.91
CA LEU A 948 16.24 -50.99 17.59
C LEU A 948 16.73 -50.05 18.71
N GLU A 949 17.91 -50.30 19.30
CA GLU A 949 18.53 -49.40 20.26
C GLU A 949 18.79 -48.00 19.68
N GLN A 950 19.03 -47.87 18.37
CA GLN A 950 19.26 -46.60 17.66
C GLN A 950 17.95 -45.92 17.19
N VAL A 951 16.85 -46.65 17.16
CA VAL A 951 15.57 -46.14 16.65
C VAL A 951 14.90 -45.27 17.72
N ASP A 952 14.55 -44.04 17.35
CA ASP A 952 13.75 -43.12 18.17
C ASP A 952 12.26 -43.23 17.89
N LEU A 953 11.91 -43.45 16.62
CA LEU A 953 10.53 -43.55 16.15
C LEU A 953 10.30 -44.82 15.35
N VAL A 954 9.18 -45.50 15.65
CA VAL A 954 8.66 -46.59 14.82
C VAL A 954 7.33 -46.11 14.22
N VAL A 955 7.23 -46.11 12.90
CA VAL A 955 5.97 -45.87 12.18
C VAL A 955 5.51 -47.21 11.63
N ALA A 956 4.37 -47.73 12.07
CA ALA A 956 3.94 -49.07 11.69
C ALA A 956 2.50 -49.06 11.19
N GLU A 957 2.23 -49.71 10.05
CA GLU A 957 0.87 -49.99 9.61
C GLU A 957 0.32 -51.22 10.34
N LEU A 958 -0.73 -51.03 11.13
CA LEU A 958 -1.27 -52.05 12.02
C LEU A 958 -2.67 -52.47 11.58
N SER A 959 -2.89 -53.79 11.51
CA SER A 959 -4.19 -54.38 11.17
C SER A 959 -5.11 -54.50 12.39
N PHE A 960 -6.40 -54.19 12.23
CA PHE A 960 -7.44 -54.46 13.24
C PHE A 960 -8.02 -55.87 13.13
N ILE A 961 -7.90 -56.49 11.97
CA ILE A 961 -8.33 -57.85 11.70
C ILE A 961 -7.08 -58.74 11.56
N ARG A 962 -7.16 -59.95 12.13
CA ARG A 962 -6.09 -60.93 12.00
C ARG A 962 -6.20 -61.64 10.65
N TYR A 963 -5.32 -61.28 9.71
CA TYR A 963 -5.26 -61.91 8.39
C TYR A 963 -4.38 -63.15 8.37
N ASP A 964 -3.49 -63.39 9.33
CA ASP A 964 -2.71 -64.64 9.43
C ASP A 964 -2.67 -65.07 10.90
N GLU A 965 -2.69 -66.37 11.18
CA GLU A 965 -2.67 -66.89 12.56
C GLU A 965 -1.48 -66.38 13.37
N LYS A 966 -0.36 -66.07 12.71
CA LYS A 966 0.86 -65.53 13.33
C LYS A 966 0.90 -64.00 13.38
N ALA A 967 0.08 -63.31 12.61
CA ALA A 967 0.07 -61.85 12.56
C ALA A 967 -0.44 -61.26 13.88
N LEU A 968 0.22 -60.23 14.41
CA LEU A 968 -0.30 -59.47 15.54
C LEU A 968 -1.27 -58.39 15.09
N VAL A 969 -2.38 -58.23 15.81
CA VAL A 969 -3.35 -57.14 15.56
C VAL A 969 -3.00 -55.90 16.38
N PHE A 970 -3.66 -54.77 16.10
CA PHE A 970 -3.42 -53.45 16.70
C PHE A 970 -3.10 -53.48 18.21
N LEU A 971 -3.97 -54.05 19.05
CA LEU A 971 -3.76 -54.10 20.51
C LEU A 971 -2.52 -54.91 20.91
N GLU A 972 -2.20 -55.98 20.18
CA GLU A 972 -1.05 -56.84 20.46
C GLU A 972 0.26 -56.14 20.06
N MET A 973 0.23 -55.42 18.93
CA MET A 973 1.34 -54.60 18.47
C MET A 973 1.62 -53.41 19.41
N LEU A 974 0.58 -52.77 19.96
CA LEU A 974 0.74 -51.76 21.00
C LEU A 974 1.49 -52.30 22.22
N ASN A 975 1.10 -53.49 22.71
CA ASN A 975 1.76 -54.12 23.84
C ASN A 975 3.22 -54.48 23.53
N LEU A 976 3.48 -55.07 22.36
CA LEU A 976 4.84 -55.39 21.93
C LEU A 976 5.72 -54.14 21.87
N LEU A 977 5.27 -53.06 21.23
CA LEU A 977 6.05 -51.82 21.13
C LEU A 977 6.23 -51.14 22.49
N HIS A 978 5.26 -51.27 23.39
CA HIS A 978 5.39 -50.81 24.77
C HIS A 978 6.49 -51.56 25.53
N GLU A 979 6.53 -52.89 25.42
CA GLU A 979 7.59 -53.73 26.00
C GLU A 979 8.97 -53.42 25.41
N LEU A 980 9.01 -53.00 24.14
CA LEU A 980 10.23 -52.55 23.45
C LEU A 980 10.64 -51.10 23.80
N GLY A 981 9.95 -50.43 24.72
CA GLY A 981 10.33 -49.09 25.22
C GLY A 981 9.79 -47.92 24.39
N PHE A 982 8.79 -48.16 23.54
CA PHE A 982 8.09 -47.12 22.80
C PHE A 982 6.73 -46.79 23.45
N ARG A 983 6.19 -45.62 23.13
CA ARG A 983 4.83 -45.19 23.48
C ARG A 983 4.11 -44.72 22.23
N TYR A 984 2.79 -44.84 22.26
CA TYR A 984 1.92 -44.20 21.27
C TYR A 984 2.21 -42.70 21.24
N TYR A 985 2.49 -42.15 20.06
CA TYR A 985 2.79 -40.74 19.87
C TYR A 985 1.72 -40.07 19.01
N ASP A 986 1.44 -40.64 17.83
CA ASP A 986 0.57 -40.04 16.82
C ASP A 986 0.04 -41.11 15.86
N GLU A 987 -0.75 -40.72 14.86
CA GLU A 987 -1.26 -41.62 13.82
C GLU A 987 -1.39 -40.92 12.47
N THR A 988 -1.23 -41.69 11.40
CA THR A 988 -1.23 -41.23 10.01
C THR A 988 -1.92 -42.26 9.13
N GLY A 989 -2.45 -41.84 7.98
CA GLY A 989 -3.07 -42.74 7.01
C GLY A 989 -4.25 -43.53 7.58
N GLU A 990 -4.98 -44.25 6.73
CA GLU A 990 -5.87 -45.33 7.15
C GLU A 990 -6.33 -46.11 5.93
N TRP A 991 -6.65 -47.38 6.14
CA TRP A 991 -7.33 -48.19 5.13
C TRP A 991 -8.69 -48.65 5.63
N ARG A 992 -9.71 -48.41 4.81
CA ARG A 992 -11.09 -48.81 5.09
C ARG A 992 -11.60 -49.77 4.03
N SER A 993 -12.44 -50.70 4.47
CA SER A 993 -13.23 -51.57 3.60
C SER A 993 -14.05 -50.72 2.64
N GLN A 994 -13.93 -51.02 1.34
CA GLN A 994 -14.71 -50.34 0.29
C GLN A 994 -16.20 -50.73 0.30
N ILE A 995 -16.56 -51.79 1.04
CA ILE A 995 -17.92 -52.32 1.08
C ILE A 995 -18.78 -51.54 2.09
N ASP A 996 -18.22 -51.24 3.26
CA ASP A 996 -18.98 -50.73 4.41
C ASP A 996 -18.26 -49.62 5.20
N GLY A 997 -17.04 -49.24 4.79
CA GLY A 997 -16.25 -48.21 5.46
C GLY A 997 -15.60 -48.65 6.78
N THR A 998 -15.64 -49.95 7.11
CA THR A 998 -14.98 -50.51 8.31
C THR A 998 -13.48 -50.22 8.27
N LEU A 999 -12.91 -49.70 9.37
CA LEU A 999 -11.47 -49.47 9.50
C LEU A 999 -10.72 -50.81 9.60
N LEU A 1000 -9.82 -51.06 8.65
CA LEU A 1000 -9.09 -52.33 8.54
C LEU A 1000 -7.64 -52.21 9.00
N GLN A 1001 -6.97 -51.10 8.65
CA GLN A 1001 -5.59 -50.80 9.02
C GLN A 1001 -5.43 -49.32 9.38
N LYS A 1002 -4.46 -49.03 10.24
CA LYS A 1002 -4.05 -47.67 10.62
C LYS A 1002 -2.54 -47.59 10.71
N GLU A 1003 -1.92 -46.56 10.14
CA GLU A 1003 -0.50 -46.28 10.37
C GLU A 1003 -0.36 -45.50 11.68
N VAL A 1004 0.45 -46.03 12.59
CA VAL A 1004 0.62 -45.51 13.94
C VAL A 1004 2.07 -45.12 14.15
N VAL A 1005 2.27 -43.96 14.78
CA VAL A 1005 3.58 -43.42 15.08
C VAL A 1005 3.86 -43.66 16.56
N PHE A 1006 4.96 -44.33 16.82
CA PHE A 1006 5.48 -44.62 18.14
C PHE A 1006 6.78 -43.87 18.35
N ILE A 1007 7.00 -43.37 19.56
CA ILE A 1007 8.23 -42.68 19.96
C ILE A 1007 8.80 -43.35 21.21
N ARG A 1008 10.11 -43.28 21.41
CA ARG A 1008 10.72 -43.70 22.69
C ARG A 1008 10.05 -43.03 23.88
N GLN A 1009 9.85 -43.80 24.94
CA GLN A 1009 9.12 -43.35 26.13
C GLN A 1009 9.72 -42.08 26.77
N ASP A 1010 11.03 -41.93 26.73
CA ASP A 1010 11.79 -40.83 27.32
C ASP A 1010 12.03 -39.65 26.35
N LEU A 1011 11.58 -39.74 25.10
CA LEU A 1011 11.79 -38.74 24.07
C LEU A 1011 10.53 -37.87 23.84
N LEU A 1012 10.74 -36.55 23.70
CA LEU A 1012 9.71 -35.53 23.46
C LEU A 1012 8.48 -35.67 24.39
N ILE A 1013 8.72 -35.85 25.70
CA ILE A 1013 7.66 -35.97 26.69
C ILE A 1013 6.95 -34.61 26.85
N PRO A 1014 5.62 -34.52 26.67
CA PRO A 1014 4.89 -33.27 26.85
C PRO A 1014 4.94 -32.75 28.29
N GLU A 1015 5.18 -31.46 28.48
CA GLU A 1015 5.10 -30.78 29.78
C GLU A 1015 3.65 -30.42 30.16
N THR A 1016 2.73 -31.38 30.11
CA THR A 1016 1.29 -31.12 30.29
C THR A 1016 0.77 -31.39 31.71
N SER A 1017 1.62 -31.87 32.62
CA SER A 1017 1.25 -32.14 34.01
C SER A 1017 2.45 -32.04 34.94
N ARG A 1018 2.23 -31.58 36.19
CA ARG A 1018 3.18 -31.80 37.29
C ARG A 1018 3.43 -33.31 37.39
N LYS A 1019 4.69 -33.73 37.65
CA LYS A 1019 5.03 -35.14 37.93
C LYS A 1019 3.96 -35.73 38.86
N ILE A 1020 3.21 -36.71 38.38
CA ILE A 1020 2.26 -37.50 39.18
C ILE A 1020 3.04 -38.47 40.03
#